data_AF-A0A921LS64-F1
#
_entry.id   AF-A0A921LS64-F1
#
_cell.length_a   1.000
_cell.length_b   1.000
_cell.length_c   1.000
_cell.angle_alpha   90.00
_cell.angle_beta   90.00
_cell.angle_gamma   90.00
#
_symmetry.space_group_name_H-M   'P 1'
#
loop_
_entity.id
_entity.type
_entity.pdbx_description
1 polymer ?
#
loop_
_entity_poly.entity_id
_entity_poly.type
_entity_poly.pdbx_seq_one_letter_code
_entity_poly.pdbx_strand_id
1 'polypeptide(L)'
;MAGHAWLDKLSYNTLVVDGGACVKIDPVRARYLSEGGYAWTYAVTAQPGLPVSGIMKVYKHNGLICKKGERFRFKTGWKQLDDEYNMLRLLEGLDGHVPQAYASGFYVEDMGDGTMLVRPAFIMEEIGDPAKPLSAVLREHGSYRAEQVALFGLKLLDILDLLQNASPEHVAHADLSPNNVLVRRTPDGQSFDWLYLIDFGQSKYSEEGVTPSMEMGGHERFGTLPYTAPELLPCLQTGEGDPVYLAEHNELYRLRNRAGVDVWSLGALMYLLACGEAPRMSVSFGARGGHIGYWHEERLIGADEAYRILLAEKHDGIGLPASQDGACGRLLDEAIRRCTAWDPRNRDRDAIRRLLEQAAPGPGGTSASDQTHATQVPQVTPVMEGMSLAAPGVSPAASDAADSTVPLDRSGAREASASPHVLAATYKIMLPDGTQYSQRSLDLLVFGDSEPRVSIDSYRVDGKDCALVRVGEVYDMTSAGWTVSGGVCDSPWQDAGIVDVLSVIRPRTLRAWFAGCAHLTEIRHIERLDTSRVTDMRNLFLDCRSLVSLDVSSFKTAEVVDFSWMFYGCSSLSSLDVSGFDTGRAERLSWMFDGCGALRHLDVSGFATSNVYDMSGMFDGCRSLRELDVSLFDTSSVLFFSFMFAGCGSLTHLDVSRFNTSSAQNLSYMFRGCASLTHLDVSGFDTSDVVDFSGMFAGCSALDDLDVSSFDTSGAMYLNSMFEGCASLRLVDALGFFTSCALRLDRMFAGCSSLQDLDVTHFDTSSAENLSAMFEGCSALDVLEVSGFDTSHVLSMDHLFAGCSSLYFLDVSGFETAQIKSFASLFEGCSELGYVDLSGFDTSSAEDLSRMFADCRSMKYVNVSSFDFSRARNLRHMFAGCWSLETIAGSIEPARDDADTTGMFDGCTMLEWE
;
A
#
# COMPACT_ATOMS: atom_id res chain seq x y z
N MET A 1 -34.80 38.35 -2.16
CA MET A 1 -34.00 39.24 -1.31
C MET A 1 -32.64 39.37 -1.99
N ALA A 2 -32.42 40.47 -2.72
CA ALA A 2 -31.15 40.75 -3.37
C ALA A 2 -30.36 41.67 -2.44
N GLY A 3 -29.36 41.10 -1.77
CA GLY A 3 -28.47 41.83 -0.86
C GLY A 3 -27.10 41.21 -0.93
N HIS A 4 -26.08 42.02 -1.16
CA HIS A 4 -24.70 41.65 -0.90
C HIS A 4 -24.61 41.21 0.58
N ALA A 5 -24.20 39.98 0.84
CA ALA A 5 -23.91 39.52 2.19
C ALA A 5 -22.55 40.14 2.58
N TRP A 6 -22.56 41.02 3.57
CA TRP A 6 -21.35 41.51 4.20
C TRP A 6 -20.99 40.51 5.30
N LEU A 7 -19.96 39.71 5.05
CA LEU A 7 -19.48 38.71 6.00
C LEU A 7 -18.45 39.37 6.92
N ASP A 8 -18.91 40.23 7.84
CA ASP A 8 -18.02 41.05 8.66
C ASP A 8 -17.29 40.26 9.77
N LYS A 9 -17.47 38.93 9.88
CA LYS A 9 -16.95 38.10 11.00
C LYS A 9 -16.54 36.68 10.61
N LEU A 10 -15.90 36.53 9.46
CA LEU A 10 -15.20 35.31 9.08
C LEU A 10 -13.81 35.28 9.74
N SER A 11 -13.59 34.41 10.73
CA SER A 11 -12.25 34.06 11.20
C SER A 11 -11.73 32.91 10.33
N TYR A 12 -10.94 33.24 9.30
CA TYR A 12 -10.22 32.27 8.48
C TYR A 12 -8.92 31.89 9.18
N ASN A 13 -8.79 30.62 9.57
CA ASN A 13 -7.51 29.93 9.64
C ASN A 13 -7.49 29.00 8.42
N THR A 14 -6.98 29.47 7.28
CA THR A 14 -6.72 28.61 6.12
C THR A 14 -5.32 28.03 6.26
N LEU A 15 -5.22 26.70 6.15
CA LEU A 15 -4.05 26.07 5.55
C LEU A 15 -4.04 26.46 4.06
N VAL A 16 -3.13 27.34 3.68
CA VAL A 16 -2.66 27.45 2.29
C VAL A 16 -1.47 26.52 2.20
N VAL A 17 -1.64 25.34 1.60
CA VAL A 17 -0.50 24.48 1.27
C VAL A 17 -0.08 24.80 -0.14
N ASP A 18 0.70 25.87 -0.24
CA ASP A 18 1.68 26.02 -1.31
C ASP A 18 2.91 26.69 -0.68
N GLY A 19 3.66 25.89 0.10
CA GLY A 19 5.05 26.15 0.49
C GLY A 19 5.42 27.51 1.12
N GLY A 20 4.51 28.29 1.68
CA GLY A 20 4.87 29.57 2.28
C GLY A 20 3.77 30.21 3.12
N ALA A 21 4.04 30.33 4.42
CA ALA A 21 3.36 31.15 5.44
C ALA A 21 1.82 31.07 5.51
N CYS A 22 1.29 30.80 6.71
CA CYS A 22 -0.11 30.97 7.03
C CYS A 22 -0.51 32.46 6.92
N VAL A 23 -1.02 32.87 5.76
CA VAL A 23 -1.52 34.24 5.55
C VAL A 23 -2.94 34.33 6.09
N LYS A 24 -3.12 35.16 7.11
CA LYS A 24 -4.44 35.52 7.62
C LYS A 24 -5.19 36.28 6.52
N ILE A 25 -6.23 35.68 5.95
CA ILE A 25 -7.09 36.34 4.96
C ILE A 25 -8.11 37.19 5.72
N ASP A 26 -8.21 38.47 5.39
CA ASP A 26 -9.29 39.35 5.88
C ASP A 26 -10.68 38.80 5.46
N PRO A 27 -11.77 39.15 6.17
CA PRO A 27 -13.11 38.64 5.87
C PRO A 27 -13.46 38.78 4.38
N VAL A 28 -13.87 37.67 3.78
CA VAL A 28 -14.05 37.54 2.32
C VAL A 28 -15.35 38.21 1.87
N ARG A 29 -15.27 39.07 0.85
CA ARG A 29 -16.48 39.60 0.18
C ARG A 29 -17.03 38.56 -0.78
N ALA A 30 -18.25 38.09 -0.50
CA ALA A 30 -18.91 37.06 -1.29
C ALA A 30 -20.30 37.50 -1.75
N ARG A 31 -20.69 37.08 -2.96
CA ARG A 31 -22.03 37.27 -3.52
C ARG A 31 -22.71 35.92 -3.65
N TYR A 32 -23.84 35.75 -2.96
CA TYR A 32 -24.64 34.53 -3.05
C TYR A 32 -25.03 34.21 -4.51
N LEU A 33 -24.85 32.94 -4.90
CA LEU A 33 -25.19 32.43 -6.23
C LEU A 33 -26.42 31.54 -6.18
N SER A 34 -26.32 30.42 -5.45
CA SER A 34 -27.38 29.43 -5.40
C SER A 34 -27.36 28.66 -4.07
N GLU A 35 -28.47 27.99 -3.82
CA GLU A 35 -28.64 27.07 -2.71
C GLU A 35 -28.79 25.65 -3.26
N GLY A 36 -27.81 24.79 -2.96
CA GLY A 36 -27.85 23.36 -3.26
C GLY A 36 -28.52 22.56 -2.14
N GLY A 37 -28.49 21.23 -2.23
CA GLY A 37 -29.04 20.34 -1.19
C GLY A 37 -28.33 20.49 0.16
N TYR A 38 -27.00 20.45 0.15
CA TYR A 38 -26.15 20.37 1.35
C TYR A 38 -25.25 21.59 1.58
N ALA A 39 -25.17 22.50 0.60
CA ALA A 39 -24.32 23.68 0.68
C ALA A 39 -24.96 24.92 0.04
N TRP A 40 -24.53 26.10 0.48
CA TRP A 40 -24.71 27.37 -0.21
C TRP A 40 -23.48 27.66 -1.06
N THR A 41 -23.68 28.25 -2.24
CA THR A 41 -22.56 28.69 -3.09
C THR A 41 -22.52 30.21 -3.21
N TYR A 42 -21.32 30.76 -3.16
CA TYR A 42 -21.07 32.19 -3.27
C TYR A 42 -19.95 32.45 -4.27
N ALA A 43 -20.10 33.46 -5.12
CA ALA A 43 -19.00 34.01 -5.91
C ALA A 43 -18.12 34.87 -5.01
N VAL A 44 -16.82 34.63 -5.06
CA VAL A 44 -15.80 35.38 -4.32
C VAL A 44 -14.89 36.08 -5.31
N THR A 45 -14.64 37.37 -5.10
CA THR A 45 -13.70 38.14 -5.90
C THR A 45 -12.30 38.09 -5.32
N ALA A 46 -11.27 38.07 -6.18
CA ALA A 46 -9.87 38.16 -5.78
C ALA A 46 -9.62 39.32 -4.79
N GLN A 47 -8.86 39.06 -3.73
CA GLN A 47 -8.57 40.01 -2.64
C GLN A 47 -7.22 39.68 -1.97
N PRO A 48 -6.63 40.56 -1.14
CA PRO A 48 -5.38 40.25 -0.45
C PRO A 48 -5.50 38.95 0.36
N GLY A 49 -4.61 37.98 0.11
CA GLY A 49 -4.67 36.63 0.70
C GLY A 49 -5.45 35.58 -0.11
N LEU A 50 -6.21 35.98 -1.14
CA LEU A 50 -6.88 35.09 -2.10
C LEU A 50 -6.67 35.64 -3.52
N PRO A 51 -5.60 35.21 -4.23
CA PRO A 51 -5.14 35.86 -5.46
C PRO A 51 -6.08 35.69 -6.67
N VAL A 52 -7.00 34.72 -6.62
CA VAL A 52 -7.93 34.40 -7.71
C VAL A 52 -9.39 34.51 -7.25
N SER A 53 -10.28 34.86 -8.19
CA SER A 53 -11.73 34.79 -7.95
C SER A 53 -12.17 33.33 -8.02
N GLY A 54 -13.25 32.98 -7.33
CA GLY A 54 -13.69 31.58 -7.26
C GLY A 54 -15.09 31.41 -6.70
N ILE A 55 -15.50 30.15 -6.58
CA ILE A 55 -16.74 29.73 -5.94
C ILE A 55 -16.44 29.21 -4.54
N MET A 56 -17.05 29.83 -3.53
CA MET A 56 -17.03 29.34 -2.15
C MET A 56 -18.26 28.46 -1.90
N LYS A 57 -18.03 27.21 -1.49
CA LYS A 57 -19.06 26.25 -1.07
C LYS A 57 -19.10 26.20 0.46
N VAL A 58 -20.25 26.49 1.06
CA VAL A 58 -20.48 26.51 2.53
C VAL A 58 -21.48 25.44 2.90
N TYR A 59 -21.10 24.44 3.70
CA TYR A 59 -22.00 23.35 4.08
C TYR A 59 -23.02 23.79 5.12
N LYS A 60 -24.28 23.39 4.94
CA LYS A 60 -25.42 23.84 5.76
C LYS A 60 -25.52 23.10 7.10
N HIS A 61 -25.14 21.82 7.10
CA HIS A 61 -25.31 20.91 8.22
C HIS A 61 -24.02 20.83 9.07
N ASN A 62 -24.13 20.33 10.30
CA ASN A 62 -23.02 20.10 11.23
C ASN A 62 -22.29 21.37 11.71
N GLY A 63 -22.96 22.52 11.75
CA GLY A 63 -22.38 23.73 12.34
C GLY A 63 -22.09 23.56 13.84
N LEU A 64 -20.90 23.98 14.28
CA LEU A 64 -20.48 23.94 15.68
C LEU A 64 -20.69 25.33 16.32
N ILE A 65 -21.30 25.36 17.50
CA ILE A 65 -21.36 26.58 18.32
C ILE A 65 -20.14 26.57 19.26
N CYS A 66 -19.30 27.60 19.19
CA CYS A 66 -18.13 27.77 20.07
C CYS A 66 -18.11 29.15 20.74
N LYS A 67 -17.41 29.29 21.87
CA LYS A 67 -17.21 30.62 22.48
C LYS A 67 -16.07 31.35 21.80
N LYS A 68 -16.17 32.67 21.74
CA LYS A 68 -15.10 33.52 21.21
C LYS A 68 -13.80 33.32 22.02
N GLY A 69 -12.74 32.84 21.35
CA GLY A 69 -11.42 32.63 21.96
C GLY A 69 -11.14 31.21 22.46
N GLU A 70 -12.11 30.29 22.41
CA GLU A 70 -11.87 28.86 22.67
C GLU A 70 -11.13 28.22 21.48
N ARG A 71 -10.10 27.40 21.78
CA ARG A 71 -9.55 26.44 20.82
C ARG A 71 -10.51 25.25 20.73
N PHE A 72 -10.84 24.81 19.54
CA PHE A 72 -11.61 23.59 19.32
C PHE A 72 -10.84 22.69 18.34
N ARG A 73 -10.77 21.38 18.66
CA ARG A 73 -10.22 20.37 17.76
C ARG A 73 -11.25 20.05 16.67
N PHE A 74 -10.78 19.73 15.47
CA PHE A 74 -11.61 19.22 14.38
C PHE A 74 -12.41 18.01 14.88
N LYS A 75 -13.73 18.00 14.66
CA LYS A 75 -14.60 16.86 14.99
C LYS A 75 -14.82 16.01 13.74
N THR A 76 -14.84 14.68 13.86
CA THR A 76 -15.04 13.74 12.74
C THR A 76 -16.33 13.96 11.93
N GLY A 77 -17.36 14.56 12.53
CA GLY A 77 -18.63 14.93 11.85
C GLY A 77 -18.51 15.97 10.71
N TRP A 78 -17.30 16.41 10.36
CA TRP A 78 -17.02 17.25 9.17
C TRP A 78 -16.42 16.48 7.99
N LYS A 79 -16.44 15.14 8.04
CA LYS A 79 -15.96 14.23 7.00
C LYS A 79 -16.42 14.61 5.57
N GLN A 80 -17.64 15.13 5.41
CA GLN A 80 -18.16 15.57 4.09
C GLN A 80 -17.40 16.75 3.45
N LEU A 81 -16.85 17.67 4.26
CA LEU A 81 -15.97 18.73 3.77
C LEU A 81 -14.65 18.12 3.30
N ASP A 82 -14.10 17.23 4.12
CA ASP A 82 -12.81 16.59 3.89
C ASP A 82 -12.86 15.72 2.64
N ASP A 83 -13.91 14.92 2.46
CA ASP A 83 -14.11 14.04 1.32
C ASP A 83 -14.16 14.83 -0.01
N GLU A 84 -14.95 15.91 -0.11
CA GLU A 84 -15.08 16.66 -1.37
C GLU A 84 -13.87 17.55 -1.64
N TYR A 85 -13.34 18.25 -0.64
CA TYR A 85 -12.16 19.10 -0.81
C TYR A 85 -10.91 18.29 -1.12
N ASN A 86 -10.63 17.23 -0.35
CA ASN A 86 -9.47 16.37 -0.59
C ASN A 86 -9.60 15.65 -1.92
N MET A 87 -10.82 15.24 -2.32
CA MET A 87 -11.00 14.65 -3.63
C MET A 87 -10.65 15.63 -4.75
N LEU A 88 -11.13 16.87 -4.71
CA LEU A 88 -10.78 17.87 -5.72
C LEU A 88 -9.27 18.16 -5.73
N ARG A 89 -8.60 18.09 -4.57
CA ARG A 89 -7.13 18.19 -4.47
C ARG A 89 -6.41 16.99 -5.09
N LEU A 90 -6.96 15.77 -4.98
CA LEU A 90 -6.40 14.58 -5.67
C LEU A 90 -6.52 14.68 -7.20
N LEU A 91 -7.48 15.47 -7.69
CA LEU A 91 -7.66 15.72 -9.13
C LEU A 91 -6.84 16.92 -9.63
N GLU A 92 -5.89 17.42 -8.83
CA GLU A 92 -4.94 18.46 -9.22
C GLU A 92 -4.08 17.95 -10.39
N GLY A 93 -4.22 18.57 -11.57
CA GLY A 93 -3.62 18.12 -12.84
C GLY A 93 -4.61 17.67 -13.92
N LEU A 94 -5.91 17.51 -13.59
CA LEU A 94 -6.98 17.37 -14.58
C LEU A 94 -7.54 18.74 -15.04
N ASP A 95 -6.63 19.70 -15.24
CA ASP A 95 -6.95 21.08 -15.56
C ASP A 95 -7.88 21.18 -16.77
N GLY A 96 -8.99 21.89 -16.58
CA GLY A 96 -9.98 22.07 -17.63
C GLY A 96 -10.93 20.88 -17.82
N HIS A 97 -10.96 19.90 -16.92
CA HIS A 97 -11.99 18.85 -16.90
C HIS A 97 -12.78 18.76 -15.58
N VAL A 98 -12.23 19.25 -14.47
CA VAL A 98 -12.84 19.24 -13.12
C VAL A 98 -12.40 20.47 -12.30
N PRO A 99 -13.13 20.87 -11.22
CA PRO A 99 -12.82 22.02 -10.38
C PRO A 99 -11.50 21.87 -9.64
N GLN A 100 -10.67 22.89 -9.73
CA GLN A 100 -9.49 23.03 -8.87
C GLN A 100 -9.87 23.73 -7.56
N ALA A 101 -9.62 23.06 -6.43
CA ALA A 101 -9.81 23.60 -5.09
C ALA A 101 -8.52 24.24 -4.58
N TYR A 102 -8.61 25.48 -4.09
CA TYR A 102 -7.42 26.27 -3.75
C TYR A 102 -7.30 26.64 -2.26
N ALA A 103 -8.41 26.59 -1.51
CA ALA A 103 -8.40 26.92 -0.08
C ALA A 103 -9.58 26.27 0.66
N SER A 104 -9.37 25.84 1.91
CA SER A 104 -10.41 25.34 2.81
C SER A 104 -10.38 26.05 4.16
N GLY A 105 -11.53 26.17 4.83
CA GLY A 105 -11.65 26.87 6.10
C GLY A 105 -13.06 26.82 6.67
N PHE A 106 -13.47 27.89 7.35
CA PHE A 106 -14.76 27.95 8.02
C PHE A 106 -15.54 29.19 7.66
N TYR A 107 -16.83 29.02 7.41
CA TYR A 107 -17.85 30.06 7.47
C TYR A 107 -18.27 30.30 8.91
N VAL A 108 -18.09 31.53 9.40
CA VAL A 108 -18.35 31.88 10.80
C VAL A 108 -19.44 32.95 10.90
N GLU A 109 -20.44 32.68 11.71
CA GLU A 109 -21.58 33.55 11.99
C GLU A 109 -21.60 33.92 13.48
N ASP A 110 -21.50 35.20 13.80
CA ASP A 110 -21.58 35.67 15.19
C ASP A 110 -23.04 35.71 15.63
N MET A 111 -23.35 34.97 16.70
CA MET A 111 -24.71 34.82 17.21
C MET A 111 -25.16 35.99 18.10
N GLY A 112 -24.25 36.92 18.42
CA GLY A 112 -24.54 38.14 19.18
C GLY A 112 -24.54 37.96 20.71
N ASP A 113 -24.35 36.75 21.21
CA ASP A 113 -24.35 36.39 22.64
C ASP A 113 -22.94 36.00 23.16
N GLY A 114 -21.90 36.25 22.37
CA GLY A 114 -20.53 35.83 22.66
C GLY A 114 -20.18 34.43 22.14
N THR A 115 -21.12 33.75 21.48
CA THR A 115 -20.89 32.52 20.75
C THR A 115 -20.84 32.74 19.23
N MET A 116 -20.13 31.84 18.54
CA MET A 116 -19.97 31.84 17.09
C MET A 116 -20.49 30.51 16.56
N LEU A 117 -21.25 30.55 15.47
CA LEU A 117 -21.65 29.38 14.69
C LEU A 117 -20.65 29.19 13.54
N VAL A 118 -19.92 28.09 13.59
CA VAL A 118 -18.84 27.75 12.66
C VAL A 118 -19.33 26.63 11.75
N ARG A 119 -19.19 26.80 10.43
CA ARG A 119 -19.53 25.81 9.40
C ARG A 119 -18.34 25.58 8.48
N PRO A 120 -18.10 24.34 8.02
CA PRO A 120 -17.03 24.09 7.06
C PRO A 120 -17.29 24.75 5.69
N ALA A 121 -16.24 25.24 5.05
CA ALA A 121 -16.30 25.87 3.73
C ALA A 121 -14.99 25.67 2.95
N PHE A 122 -15.07 25.66 1.62
CA PHE A 122 -13.88 25.71 0.76
C PHE A 122 -14.12 26.56 -0.48
N ILE A 123 -13.03 26.95 -1.15
CA ILE A 123 -13.00 27.80 -2.34
C ILE A 123 -12.39 27.00 -3.49
N MET A 124 -13.08 27.02 -4.63
CA MET A 124 -12.67 26.38 -5.87
C MET A 124 -12.78 27.35 -7.05
N GLU A 125 -12.32 26.92 -8.21
CA GLU A 125 -12.35 27.73 -9.43
C GLU A 125 -13.76 28.14 -9.86
N GLU A 126 -13.86 29.37 -10.39
CA GLU A 126 -15.06 29.82 -11.08
C GLU A 126 -14.91 29.53 -12.58
N ILE A 127 -15.82 28.74 -13.13
CA ILE A 127 -15.84 28.40 -14.55
C ILE A 127 -16.54 29.52 -15.32
N GLY A 128 -15.78 30.21 -16.18
CA GLY A 128 -16.28 31.30 -17.00
C GLY A 128 -17.21 30.87 -18.16
N ASP A 129 -17.93 31.86 -18.70
CA ASP A 129 -18.70 31.74 -19.95
C ASP A 129 -17.76 31.35 -21.12
N PRO A 130 -18.09 30.42 -22.05
CA PRO A 130 -19.43 29.97 -22.45
C PRO A 130 -19.91 28.58 -21.93
N ALA A 131 -19.39 28.09 -20.81
CA ALA A 131 -19.79 26.78 -20.27
C ALA A 131 -21.26 26.76 -19.80
N LYS A 132 -22.08 25.82 -20.32
CA LYS A 132 -23.47 25.61 -19.87
C LYS A 132 -23.67 24.17 -19.39
N PRO A 133 -24.54 23.92 -18.38
CA PRO A 133 -24.96 22.56 -18.05
C PRO A 133 -25.57 21.87 -19.27
N LEU A 134 -25.28 20.59 -19.47
CA LEU A 134 -25.80 19.77 -20.57
C LEU A 134 -27.33 19.84 -20.65
N SER A 135 -28.02 19.92 -19.51
CA SER A 135 -29.47 20.08 -19.43
C SER A 135 -29.98 21.37 -20.10
N ALA A 136 -29.22 22.47 -20.01
CA ALA A 136 -29.56 23.74 -20.66
C ALA A 136 -29.35 23.66 -22.16
N VAL A 137 -28.26 23.03 -22.60
CA VAL A 137 -27.95 22.87 -24.02
C VAL A 137 -28.99 21.98 -24.73
N LEU A 138 -29.42 20.89 -24.08
CA LEU A 138 -30.48 20.03 -24.59
C LEU A 138 -31.82 20.75 -24.75
N ARG A 139 -32.17 21.67 -23.83
CA ARG A 139 -33.39 22.50 -23.97
C ARG A 139 -33.32 23.44 -25.16
N GLU A 140 -32.13 23.89 -25.54
CA GLU A 140 -31.92 24.82 -26.65
C GLU A 140 -31.86 24.10 -28.02
N HIS A 141 -31.33 22.87 -28.07
CA HIS A 141 -30.97 22.22 -29.33
C HIS A 141 -31.63 20.85 -29.60
N GLY A 142 -32.30 20.25 -28.62
CA GLY A 142 -32.95 18.94 -28.79
C GLY A 142 -31.95 17.78 -28.88
N SER A 143 -32.33 16.72 -29.59
CA SER A 143 -31.55 15.49 -29.73
C SER A 143 -30.43 15.58 -30.78
N TYR A 144 -29.44 14.72 -30.65
CA TYR A 144 -28.24 14.65 -31.48
C TYR A 144 -28.22 13.36 -32.32
N ARG A 145 -27.48 13.39 -33.44
CA ARG A 145 -27.27 12.21 -34.29
C ARG A 145 -26.29 11.23 -33.66
N ALA A 146 -26.38 9.95 -34.02
CA ALA A 146 -25.60 8.88 -33.42
C ALA A 146 -24.08 9.15 -33.41
N GLU A 147 -23.56 9.71 -34.50
CA GLU A 147 -22.13 10.04 -34.66
C GLU A 147 -21.68 11.14 -33.68
N GLN A 148 -22.56 12.10 -33.39
CA GLN A 148 -22.29 13.21 -32.46
C GLN A 148 -22.36 12.72 -31.01
N VAL A 149 -23.30 11.83 -30.71
CA VAL A 149 -23.41 11.18 -29.40
C VAL A 149 -22.21 10.27 -29.16
N ALA A 150 -21.72 9.57 -30.18
CA ALA A 150 -20.52 8.74 -30.07
C ALA A 150 -19.27 9.58 -29.73
N LEU A 151 -19.10 10.76 -30.34
CA LEU A 151 -18.02 11.70 -30.00
C LEU A 151 -18.13 12.24 -28.58
N PHE A 152 -19.34 12.56 -28.11
CA PHE A 152 -19.57 12.91 -26.71
C PHE A 152 -19.18 11.75 -25.79
N GLY A 153 -19.60 10.53 -26.14
CA GLY A 153 -19.33 9.32 -25.38
C GLY A 153 -17.83 9.05 -25.23
N LEU A 154 -17.06 9.18 -26.32
CA LEU A 154 -15.59 9.03 -26.29
C LEU A 154 -14.94 10.05 -25.36
N LYS A 155 -15.32 11.34 -25.49
CA LYS A 155 -14.72 12.39 -24.66
C LYS A 155 -15.06 12.24 -23.19
N LEU A 156 -16.31 11.89 -22.86
CA LEU A 156 -16.68 11.66 -21.47
C LEU A 156 -15.99 10.39 -20.93
N LEU A 157 -15.89 9.32 -21.72
CA LEU A 157 -15.14 8.12 -21.35
C LEU A 157 -13.66 8.42 -21.10
N ASP A 158 -13.02 9.29 -21.90
CA ASP A 158 -11.64 9.76 -21.65
C ASP A 158 -11.53 10.46 -20.29
N ILE A 159 -12.49 11.33 -19.93
CA ILE A 159 -12.52 11.97 -18.60
C ILE A 159 -12.74 10.94 -17.50
N LEU A 160 -13.59 9.92 -17.71
CA LEU A 160 -13.77 8.85 -16.74
C LEU A 160 -12.51 7.97 -16.59
N ASP A 161 -11.72 7.80 -17.65
CA ASP A 161 -10.43 7.12 -17.58
C ASP A 161 -9.41 7.98 -16.82
N LEU A 162 -9.43 9.30 -17.03
CA LEU A 162 -8.61 10.24 -16.25
C LEU A 162 -8.97 10.22 -14.76
N LEU A 163 -10.26 10.26 -14.41
CA LEU A 163 -10.72 10.14 -13.02
C LEU A 163 -10.34 8.79 -12.41
N GLN A 164 -10.54 7.70 -13.16
CA GLN A 164 -10.15 6.37 -12.72
C GLN A 164 -8.64 6.27 -12.46
N ASN A 165 -7.80 6.99 -13.22
CA ASN A 165 -6.34 6.96 -13.07
C ASN A 165 -5.77 8.07 -12.19
N ALA A 166 -6.59 9.00 -11.68
CA ALA A 166 -6.13 10.13 -10.88
C ALA A 166 -5.65 9.73 -9.47
N SER A 167 -6.08 8.56 -8.99
CA SER A 167 -5.65 7.98 -7.72
C SER A 167 -5.49 6.46 -7.86
N PRO A 168 -4.54 5.82 -7.15
CA PRO A 168 -4.45 4.36 -7.04
C PRO A 168 -5.77 3.71 -6.59
N GLU A 169 -6.57 4.45 -5.80
CA GLU A 169 -7.86 4.00 -5.29
C GLU A 169 -9.01 4.11 -6.30
N HIS A 170 -8.76 4.58 -7.53
CA HIS A 170 -9.72 4.84 -8.60
C HIS A 170 -10.93 5.70 -8.18
N VAL A 171 -11.07 6.90 -8.74
CA VAL A 171 -12.17 7.80 -8.40
C VAL A 171 -13.42 7.52 -9.24
N ALA A 172 -14.58 7.42 -8.58
CA ALA A 172 -15.89 7.45 -9.21
C ALA A 172 -16.63 8.73 -8.82
N HIS A 173 -17.24 9.43 -9.77
CA HIS A 173 -18.04 10.62 -9.51
C HIS A 173 -19.40 10.29 -8.85
N ALA A 174 -20.01 9.15 -9.19
CA ALA A 174 -21.20 8.57 -8.58
C ALA A 174 -22.52 9.42 -8.59
N ASP A 175 -22.51 10.64 -9.14
CA ASP A 175 -23.70 11.47 -9.38
C ASP A 175 -23.62 12.21 -10.73
N LEU A 176 -23.14 11.53 -11.77
CA LEU A 176 -23.13 12.10 -13.12
C LEU A 176 -24.56 12.30 -13.63
N SER A 177 -24.89 13.56 -13.92
CA SER A 177 -26.21 13.97 -14.42
C SER A 177 -26.08 15.12 -15.42
N PRO A 178 -27.13 15.45 -16.19
CA PRO A 178 -27.09 16.56 -17.13
C PRO A 178 -26.87 17.94 -16.50
N ASN A 179 -26.98 18.06 -15.18
CA ASN A 179 -26.67 19.30 -14.46
C ASN A 179 -25.22 19.34 -13.97
N ASN A 180 -24.60 18.17 -13.78
CA ASN A 180 -23.24 18.01 -13.28
C ASN A 180 -22.20 17.88 -14.40
N VAL A 181 -22.65 17.88 -15.66
CA VAL A 181 -21.79 17.93 -16.86
C VAL A 181 -21.97 19.29 -17.54
N LEU A 182 -20.95 20.14 -17.47
CA LEU A 182 -20.85 21.36 -18.27
C LEU A 182 -20.26 21.03 -19.63
N VAL A 183 -20.79 21.68 -20.67
CA VAL A 183 -20.37 21.47 -22.05
C VAL A 183 -20.15 22.79 -22.77
N ARG A 184 -19.22 22.79 -23.72
CA ARG A 184 -19.10 23.83 -24.74
C ARG A 184 -19.28 23.21 -26.11
N ARG A 185 -20.16 23.83 -26.91
CA ARG A 185 -20.42 23.40 -28.28
C ARG A 185 -19.34 23.93 -29.21
N THR A 186 -19.00 23.13 -30.22
CA THR A 186 -18.16 23.58 -31.33
C THR A 186 -18.82 24.76 -32.07
N PRO A 187 -18.04 25.66 -32.72
CA PRO A 187 -18.59 26.80 -33.45
C PRO A 187 -19.60 26.46 -34.55
N ASP A 188 -19.49 25.28 -35.16
CA ASP A 188 -20.44 24.76 -36.15
C ASP A 188 -21.73 24.17 -35.54
N GLY A 189 -21.78 24.09 -34.20
CA GLY A 189 -22.87 23.52 -33.43
C GLY A 189 -23.05 22.00 -33.59
N GLN A 190 -22.14 21.31 -34.27
CA GLN A 190 -22.29 19.90 -34.59
C GLN A 190 -21.74 18.97 -33.50
N SER A 191 -20.97 19.45 -32.52
CA SER A 191 -20.41 18.60 -31.47
C SER A 191 -20.11 19.41 -30.21
N PHE A 192 -19.41 18.78 -29.26
CA PHE A 192 -18.87 19.39 -28.05
C PHE A 192 -17.34 19.36 -28.13
N ASP A 193 -16.69 20.52 -28.01
CA ASP A 193 -15.22 20.56 -27.97
C ASP A 193 -14.66 20.38 -26.56
N TRP A 194 -15.48 20.64 -25.55
CA TRP A 194 -15.08 20.66 -24.14
C TRP A 194 -16.19 20.13 -23.24
N LEU A 195 -15.77 19.36 -22.25
CA LEU A 195 -16.58 18.68 -21.24
C LEU A 195 -15.92 18.90 -19.89
N TYR A 196 -16.73 19.21 -18.89
CA TYR A 196 -16.25 19.52 -17.55
C TYR A 196 -17.25 19.05 -16.49
N LEU A 197 -16.78 18.29 -15.52
CA LEU A 197 -17.60 17.68 -14.48
C LEU A 197 -17.62 18.58 -13.24
N ILE A 198 -18.76 18.68 -12.55
CA ILE A 198 -18.90 19.47 -11.32
C ILE A 198 -19.69 18.69 -10.26
N ASP A 199 -19.57 19.12 -9.01
CA ASP A 199 -20.28 18.56 -7.83
C ASP A 199 -19.83 17.14 -7.44
N PHE A 200 -18.61 17.07 -6.88
CA PHE A 200 -17.98 15.83 -6.41
C PHE A 200 -18.43 15.40 -5.01
N GLY A 201 -19.47 16.02 -4.44
CA GLY A 201 -19.92 15.76 -3.07
C GLY A 201 -20.52 14.37 -2.81
N GLN A 202 -20.73 13.56 -3.86
CA GLN A 202 -21.19 12.15 -3.75
C GLN A 202 -20.17 11.15 -4.28
N SER A 203 -19.01 11.63 -4.71
CA SER A 203 -17.98 10.82 -5.32
C SER A 203 -17.40 9.82 -4.32
N LYS A 204 -16.83 8.73 -4.86
CA LYS A 204 -16.42 7.56 -4.09
C LYS A 204 -15.05 7.07 -4.53
N TYR A 205 -14.31 6.52 -3.56
CA TYR A 205 -13.08 5.76 -3.78
C TYR A 205 -13.43 4.28 -3.90
N SER A 206 -12.69 3.53 -4.72
CA SER A 206 -13.01 2.11 -4.99
C SER A 206 -12.66 1.13 -3.87
N GLU A 207 -12.13 1.60 -2.74
CA GLU A 207 -11.84 0.75 -1.58
C GLU A 207 -13.10 0.15 -0.94
N GLU A 208 -13.03 -1.16 -0.64
CA GLU A 208 -13.98 -1.86 0.22
C GLU A 208 -13.72 -1.49 1.69
N GLY A 209 -14.13 -0.29 2.10
CA GLY A 209 -14.00 0.16 3.50
C GLY A 209 -14.58 1.55 3.74
N VAL A 210 -14.45 2.44 2.76
CA VAL A 210 -15.10 3.74 2.77
C VAL A 210 -16.55 3.59 2.31
N THR A 211 -17.43 3.22 3.25
CA THR A 211 -18.79 3.72 3.16
C THR A 211 -18.71 5.16 3.63
N PRO A 212 -19.08 6.19 2.84
CA PRO A 212 -19.37 7.49 3.41
C PRO A 212 -20.41 7.23 4.50
N SER A 213 -20.00 7.40 5.76
CA SER A 213 -20.87 7.23 6.91
C SER A 213 -21.86 8.40 6.89
N MET A 214 -22.93 8.28 6.12
CA MET A 214 -24.14 9.02 6.44
C MET A 214 -24.65 8.41 7.74
N GLU A 215 -24.51 9.14 8.84
CA GLU A 215 -25.16 8.81 10.10
C GLU A 215 -26.62 8.40 9.84
N MET A 216 -27.04 7.30 10.46
CA MET A 216 -28.44 6.87 10.50
C MET A 216 -29.31 8.04 10.97
N GLY A 217 -30.04 8.67 10.06
CA GLY A 217 -31.00 9.74 10.40
C GLY A 217 -31.29 10.76 9.30
N GLY A 218 -30.47 10.88 8.26
CA GLY A 218 -30.75 11.73 7.10
C GLY A 218 -31.21 10.90 5.90
N HIS A 219 -32.40 11.17 5.36
CA HIS A 219 -32.94 10.47 4.19
C HIS A 219 -31.90 10.26 3.07
N GLU A 220 -31.69 8.99 2.71
CA GLU A 220 -30.88 8.53 1.58
C GLU A 220 -31.30 9.27 0.31
N ARG A 221 -30.48 10.22 -0.15
CA ARG A 221 -30.64 10.78 -1.49
C ARG A 221 -29.90 9.87 -2.45
N PHE A 222 -30.67 9.01 -3.11
CA PHE A 222 -30.34 8.42 -4.39
C PHE A 222 -29.80 9.51 -5.34
N GLY A 223 -28.86 9.15 -6.22
CA GLY A 223 -28.48 10.01 -7.35
C GLY A 223 -29.67 10.34 -8.25
N THR A 224 -29.45 11.10 -9.32
CA THR A 224 -30.55 11.45 -10.24
C THR A 224 -31.06 10.19 -10.98
N LEU A 225 -32.13 9.56 -10.49
CA LEU A 225 -32.58 8.19 -10.82
C LEU A 225 -32.49 7.70 -12.28
N PRO A 226 -32.79 8.49 -13.34
CA PRO A 226 -32.56 8.05 -14.71
C PRO A 226 -31.08 7.81 -15.08
N TYR A 227 -30.15 8.35 -14.29
CA TYR A 227 -28.71 8.29 -14.49
C TYR A 227 -28.00 7.51 -13.37
N THR A 228 -28.73 6.99 -12.39
CA THR A 228 -28.15 6.25 -11.25
C THR A 228 -28.00 4.78 -11.58
N ALA A 229 -26.78 4.24 -11.37
CA ALA A 229 -26.49 2.83 -11.58
C ALA A 229 -27.26 1.93 -10.57
N PRO A 230 -27.70 0.72 -10.97
CA PRO A 230 -28.44 -0.18 -10.08
C PRO A 230 -27.73 -0.50 -8.75
N GLU A 231 -26.40 -0.60 -8.77
CA GLU A 231 -25.58 -0.87 -7.59
C GLU A 231 -25.49 0.31 -6.59
N LEU A 232 -25.85 1.53 -6.99
CA LEU A 232 -25.89 2.70 -6.10
C LEU A 232 -27.19 2.78 -5.28
N LEU A 233 -28.13 1.87 -5.50
CA LEU A 233 -29.40 1.85 -4.77
C LEU A 233 -29.17 1.28 -3.34
N PRO A 234 -29.42 2.06 -2.26
CA PRO A 234 -29.16 1.68 -0.87
C PRO A 234 -29.91 0.44 -0.36
N CYS A 235 -29.43 -0.06 0.78
CA CYS A 235 -29.83 -1.35 1.37
C CYS A 235 -31.18 -1.31 2.11
N LEU A 236 -31.93 -2.41 1.97
CA LEU A 236 -33.20 -2.65 2.68
C LEU A 236 -33.03 -2.52 4.19
N GLN A 237 -33.73 -1.59 4.82
CA GLN A 237 -33.86 -1.58 6.28
C GLN A 237 -34.97 -2.57 6.69
N THR A 238 -34.53 -3.76 7.13
CA THR A 238 -35.25 -4.77 7.94
C THR A 238 -36.14 -5.82 7.22
N GLY A 239 -35.83 -7.10 7.51
CA GLY A 239 -36.79 -7.97 8.21
C GLY A 239 -37.48 -9.09 7.43
N GLU A 240 -38.04 -8.85 6.25
CA GLU A 240 -38.99 -9.81 5.63
C GLU A 240 -38.88 -9.89 4.09
N GLY A 241 -37.65 -9.94 3.55
CA GLY A 241 -37.40 -10.11 2.11
C GLY A 241 -37.08 -11.56 1.72
N ASP A 242 -37.53 -11.97 0.52
CA ASP A 242 -37.17 -13.24 -0.14
C ASP A 242 -35.62 -13.39 -0.23
N PRO A 243 -35.03 -14.48 0.29
CA PRO A 243 -33.58 -14.67 0.39
C PRO A 243 -32.81 -14.50 -0.91
N VAL A 244 -33.44 -14.78 -2.06
CA VAL A 244 -32.80 -14.69 -3.37
C VAL A 244 -32.55 -13.23 -3.76
N TYR A 245 -33.52 -12.35 -3.51
CA TYR A 245 -33.39 -10.92 -3.82
C TYR A 245 -32.39 -10.22 -2.90
N LEU A 246 -32.31 -10.65 -1.63
CA LEU A 246 -31.33 -10.11 -0.69
C LEU A 246 -29.89 -10.48 -1.07
N ALA A 247 -29.67 -11.68 -1.64
CA ALA A 247 -28.35 -12.12 -2.09
C ALA A 247 -27.86 -11.33 -3.32
N GLU A 248 -28.70 -11.20 -4.35
CA GLU A 248 -28.37 -10.42 -5.56
C GLU A 248 -28.17 -8.93 -5.23
N HIS A 249 -28.99 -8.40 -4.32
CA HIS A 249 -28.83 -7.02 -3.82
C HIS A 249 -27.48 -6.80 -3.12
N ASN A 250 -27.10 -7.69 -2.19
CA ASN A 250 -25.83 -7.58 -1.48
C ASN A 250 -24.62 -7.77 -2.40
N GLU A 251 -24.74 -8.59 -3.46
CA GLU A 251 -23.69 -8.72 -4.47
C GLU A 251 -23.51 -7.42 -5.26
N LEU A 252 -24.60 -6.83 -5.75
CA LEU A 252 -24.55 -5.57 -6.50
C LEU A 252 -24.08 -4.40 -5.62
N TYR A 253 -24.62 -4.27 -4.40
CA TYR A 253 -24.29 -3.17 -3.49
C TYR A 253 -22.82 -3.15 -3.07
N ARG A 254 -22.13 -4.31 -3.04
CA ARG A 254 -20.67 -4.36 -2.83
C ARG A 254 -19.89 -3.67 -3.96
N LEU A 255 -20.44 -3.62 -5.17
CA LEU A 255 -19.80 -3.00 -6.33
C LEU A 255 -20.02 -1.48 -6.40
N ARG A 256 -20.80 -0.88 -5.50
CA ARG A 256 -21.25 0.53 -5.53
C ARG A 256 -20.13 1.59 -5.53
N ASN A 257 -18.93 1.20 -5.11
CA ASN A 257 -17.75 2.07 -5.01
C ASN A 257 -16.86 1.97 -6.26
N ARG A 258 -17.13 1.02 -7.18
CA ARG A 258 -16.31 0.84 -8.39
C ARG A 258 -16.62 1.89 -9.45
N ALA A 259 -15.62 2.26 -10.24
CA ALA A 259 -15.75 3.19 -11.38
C ALA A 259 -16.76 2.76 -12.46
N GLY A 260 -17.29 1.53 -12.39
CA GLY A 260 -18.38 1.05 -13.24
C GLY A 260 -19.70 1.80 -13.06
N VAL A 261 -19.91 2.48 -11.92
CA VAL A 261 -21.13 3.28 -11.67
C VAL A 261 -21.25 4.47 -12.63
N ASP A 262 -20.13 5.11 -12.98
CA ASP A 262 -20.13 6.24 -13.90
C ASP A 262 -20.30 5.82 -15.36
N VAL A 263 -19.90 4.58 -15.69
CA VAL A 263 -20.10 4.01 -17.03
C VAL A 263 -21.59 3.80 -17.32
N TRP A 264 -22.41 3.48 -16.30
CA TRP A 264 -23.87 3.47 -16.43
C TRP A 264 -24.40 4.86 -16.73
N SER A 265 -23.99 5.86 -15.95
CA SER A 265 -24.41 7.25 -16.11
C SER A 265 -24.03 7.79 -17.49
N LEU A 266 -22.85 7.45 -18.01
CA LEU A 266 -22.41 7.72 -19.38
C LEU A 266 -23.41 7.18 -20.41
N GLY A 267 -23.84 5.92 -20.27
CA GLY A 267 -24.85 5.31 -21.14
C GLY A 267 -26.19 6.04 -21.09
N ALA A 268 -26.66 6.42 -19.89
CA ALA A 268 -27.89 7.18 -19.71
C ALA A 268 -27.81 8.61 -20.30
N LEU A 269 -26.65 9.27 -20.20
CA LEU A 269 -26.40 10.58 -20.83
C LEU A 269 -26.35 10.48 -22.36
N MET A 270 -25.74 9.42 -22.91
CA MET A 270 -25.76 9.15 -24.34
C MET A 270 -27.18 8.87 -24.84
N TYR A 271 -27.98 8.11 -24.09
CA TYR A 271 -29.40 7.89 -24.39
C TYR A 271 -30.17 9.21 -24.42
N LEU A 272 -29.98 10.06 -23.41
CA LEU A 272 -30.60 11.38 -23.32
C LEU A 272 -30.26 12.25 -24.53
N LEU A 273 -28.99 12.28 -24.95
CA LEU A 273 -28.56 13.01 -26.13
C LEU A 273 -29.18 12.47 -27.42
N ALA A 274 -29.29 11.15 -27.56
CA ALA A 274 -29.85 10.52 -28.75
C ALA A 274 -31.38 10.68 -28.86
N CYS A 275 -32.09 10.69 -27.72
CA CYS A 275 -33.56 10.67 -27.68
C CYS A 275 -34.19 12.02 -27.32
N GLY A 276 -33.43 12.93 -26.70
CA GLY A 276 -33.94 14.19 -26.13
C GLY A 276 -34.73 14.03 -24.82
N GLU A 277 -34.93 12.78 -24.36
CA GLU A 277 -35.55 12.45 -23.08
C GLU A 277 -34.70 11.42 -22.32
N ALA A 278 -34.75 11.48 -20.98
CA ALA A 278 -34.01 10.55 -20.14
C ALA A 278 -34.56 9.11 -20.29
N PRO A 279 -33.77 8.07 -19.99
CA PRO A 279 -34.28 6.71 -19.96
C PRO A 279 -35.51 6.60 -19.06
N ARG A 280 -36.57 5.95 -19.56
CA ARG A 280 -37.79 5.74 -18.78
C ARG A 280 -37.58 4.60 -17.81
N MET A 281 -37.71 4.90 -16.52
CA MET A 281 -37.83 3.92 -15.45
C MET A 281 -39.26 3.98 -14.93
N SER A 282 -39.84 2.84 -14.51
CA SER A 282 -41.19 2.84 -13.91
C SER A 282 -41.25 3.56 -12.56
N VAL A 283 -40.08 3.69 -11.92
CA VAL A 283 -39.89 4.38 -10.66
C VAL A 283 -39.21 5.73 -10.91
N SER A 284 -39.74 6.78 -10.28
CA SER A 284 -39.16 8.13 -10.29
C SER A 284 -39.07 8.69 -8.88
N PHE A 285 -38.11 9.59 -8.61
CA PHE A 285 -38.04 10.33 -7.35
C PHE A 285 -38.31 11.80 -7.60
N GLY A 286 -39.14 12.41 -6.75
CA GLY A 286 -39.41 13.84 -6.89
C GLY A 286 -40.49 14.34 -5.96
N ALA A 287 -40.67 15.67 -5.99
CA ALA A 287 -41.72 16.36 -5.26
C ALA A 287 -43.03 16.33 -6.07
N ARG A 288 -44.10 15.73 -5.54
CA ARG A 288 -45.47 15.81 -6.09
C ARG A 288 -46.47 15.99 -4.95
N GLY A 289 -47.39 16.94 -5.11
CA GLY A 289 -48.47 17.16 -4.14
C GLY A 289 -48.01 17.48 -2.70
N GLY A 290 -46.83 18.09 -2.51
CA GLY A 290 -46.29 18.42 -1.19
C GLY A 290 -45.49 17.29 -0.52
N HIS A 291 -45.37 16.13 -1.16
CA HIS A 291 -44.55 15.02 -0.69
C HIS A 291 -43.33 14.82 -1.59
N ILE A 292 -42.17 14.56 -0.99
CA ILE A 292 -40.92 14.21 -1.67
C ILE A 292 -40.66 12.74 -1.39
N GLY A 293 -40.46 11.94 -2.43
CA GLY A 293 -40.14 10.53 -2.29
C GLY A 293 -40.21 9.78 -3.61
N TYR A 294 -40.22 8.46 -3.52
CA TYR A 294 -40.36 7.58 -4.67
C TYR A 294 -41.80 7.49 -5.17
N TRP A 295 -41.96 7.46 -6.48
CA TRP A 295 -43.23 7.36 -7.17
C TRP A 295 -43.19 6.26 -8.22
N HIS A 296 -44.16 5.36 -8.17
CA HIS A 296 -44.49 4.48 -9.28
C HIS A 296 -45.84 4.92 -9.82
N GLU A 297 -45.85 5.42 -11.06
CA GLU A 297 -46.99 6.14 -11.67
C GLU A 297 -47.44 7.33 -10.80
N GLU A 298 -48.66 7.28 -10.23
CA GLU A 298 -49.22 8.31 -9.34
C GLU A 298 -49.15 7.94 -7.85
N ARG A 299 -48.53 6.80 -7.50
CA ARG A 299 -48.46 6.30 -6.11
C ARG A 299 -47.09 6.57 -5.48
N LEU A 300 -47.09 7.24 -4.32
CA LEU A 300 -45.92 7.37 -3.46
C LEU A 300 -45.61 5.99 -2.83
N ILE A 301 -44.39 5.51 -2.99
CA ILE A 301 -43.92 4.20 -2.50
C ILE A 301 -42.67 4.35 -1.64
N GLY A 302 -42.38 3.34 -0.81
CA GLY A 302 -41.14 3.28 -0.03
C GLY A 302 -39.93 2.91 -0.89
N ALA A 303 -38.72 3.18 -0.38
CA ALA A 303 -37.46 2.84 -1.07
C ALA A 303 -37.35 1.34 -1.40
N ASP A 304 -37.73 0.48 -0.46
CA ASP A 304 -37.72 -0.98 -0.64
C ASP A 304 -38.65 -1.46 -1.76
N GLU A 305 -39.82 -0.83 -1.90
CA GLU A 305 -40.79 -1.16 -2.95
C GLU A 305 -40.31 -0.63 -4.31
N ALA A 306 -39.74 0.57 -4.34
CA ALA A 306 -39.10 1.14 -5.52
C ALA A 306 -38.00 0.22 -6.06
N TYR A 307 -37.11 -0.27 -5.19
CA TYR A 307 -36.03 -1.18 -5.60
C TYR A 307 -36.54 -2.51 -6.13
N ARG A 308 -37.55 -3.11 -5.49
CA ARG A 308 -38.17 -4.36 -5.96
C ARG A 308 -38.77 -4.22 -7.36
N ILE A 309 -39.40 -3.09 -7.64
CA ILE A 309 -39.95 -2.80 -8.98
C ILE A 309 -38.81 -2.67 -10.00
N LEU A 310 -37.73 -1.95 -9.66
CA LEU A 310 -36.57 -1.78 -10.55
C LEU A 310 -35.86 -3.11 -10.84
N LEU A 311 -35.68 -3.99 -9.85
CA LEU A 311 -35.11 -5.33 -10.07
C LEU A 311 -35.99 -6.20 -10.97
N ALA A 312 -37.31 -6.09 -10.86
CA ALA A 312 -38.24 -6.81 -11.73
C ALA A 312 -38.17 -6.34 -13.19
N GLU A 313 -37.59 -5.16 -13.44
CA GLU A 313 -37.38 -4.56 -14.76
C GLU A 313 -35.96 -4.76 -15.31
N LYS A 314 -35.14 -5.59 -14.65
CA LYS A 314 -33.78 -5.91 -15.07
C LYS A 314 -33.75 -6.29 -16.56
N HIS A 315 -32.88 -5.60 -17.28
CA HIS A 315 -32.67 -5.78 -18.71
C HIS A 315 -31.16 -5.88 -19.02
N ASP A 316 -30.82 -6.51 -20.14
CA ASP A 316 -29.42 -6.65 -20.60
C ASP A 316 -28.78 -5.29 -20.94
N GLY A 317 -29.59 -4.25 -21.13
CA GLY A 317 -29.17 -2.87 -21.37
C GLY A 317 -30.30 -2.02 -21.95
N ILE A 318 -30.24 -0.70 -21.74
CA ILE A 318 -31.22 0.25 -22.28
C ILE A 318 -31.00 0.39 -23.78
N GLY A 319 -32.06 0.13 -24.55
CA GLY A 319 -32.04 0.23 -26.01
C GLY A 319 -32.56 1.55 -26.56
N LEU A 320 -31.92 2.08 -27.58
CA LEU A 320 -32.41 3.20 -28.37
C LEU A 320 -33.70 2.83 -29.11
N PRO A 321 -34.64 3.78 -29.27
CA PRO A 321 -35.81 3.60 -30.12
C PRO A 321 -35.41 3.38 -31.59
N ALA A 322 -36.26 2.68 -32.36
CA ALA A 322 -36.04 2.36 -33.78
C ALA A 322 -35.81 3.59 -34.70
N SER A 323 -36.02 4.82 -34.21
CA SER A 323 -35.77 6.06 -34.94
C SER A 323 -34.29 6.36 -35.24
N GLN A 324 -33.36 5.51 -34.81
CA GLN A 324 -31.91 5.60 -35.07
C GLN A 324 -31.41 4.51 -36.05
N ASP A 325 -32.24 4.11 -37.03
CA ASP A 325 -31.95 3.05 -38.01
C ASP A 325 -30.81 3.43 -38.99
N GLY A 326 -29.56 3.16 -38.58
CA GLY A 326 -28.34 3.35 -39.37
C GLY A 326 -27.19 2.52 -38.82
N ALA A 327 -26.10 2.37 -39.58
CA ALA A 327 -24.92 1.60 -39.12
C ALA A 327 -24.34 2.19 -37.83
N CYS A 328 -24.13 3.51 -37.78
CA CYS A 328 -23.68 4.23 -36.59
C CYS A 328 -24.71 4.16 -35.45
N GLY A 329 -26.01 4.24 -35.77
CA GLY A 329 -27.09 4.12 -34.78
C GLY A 329 -27.14 2.75 -34.11
N ARG A 330 -26.89 1.65 -34.84
CA ARG A 330 -26.78 0.30 -34.25
C ARG A 330 -25.54 0.13 -33.39
N LEU A 331 -24.40 0.71 -33.79
CA LEU A 331 -23.18 0.69 -32.99
C LEU A 331 -23.34 1.50 -31.70
N LEU A 332 -24.01 2.67 -31.77
CA LEU A 332 -24.35 3.47 -30.60
C LEU A 332 -25.35 2.76 -29.69
N ASP A 333 -26.38 2.10 -30.25
CA ASP A 333 -27.34 1.29 -29.47
C ASP A 333 -26.62 0.21 -28.67
N GLU A 334 -25.73 -0.55 -29.32
CA GLU A 334 -24.92 -1.57 -28.65
C GLU A 334 -23.99 -0.98 -27.59
N ALA A 335 -23.38 0.18 -27.84
CA ALA A 335 -22.55 0.87 -26.85
C ALA A 335 -23.37 1.30 -25.63
N ILE A 336 -24.56 1.90 -25.83
CA ILE A 336 -25.45 2.31 -24.74
C ILE A 336 -25.93 1.10 -23.94
N ARG A 337 -26.29 -0.01 -24.60
CA ARG A 337 -26.68 -1.26 -23.92
C ARG A 337 -25.57 -1.80 -23.03
N ARG A 338 -24.32 -1.79 -23.50
CA ARG A 338 -23.16 -2.21 -22.70
C ARG A 338 -22.87 -1.26 -21.55
N CYS A 339 -22.95 0.05 -21.76
CA CYS A 339 -22.82 1.03 -20.68
C CYS A 339 -23.88 0.81 -19.60
N THR A 340 -25.13 0.58 -20.01
CA THR A 340 -26.29 0.41 -19.14
C THR A 340 -26.62 -1.06 -18.85
N ALA A 341 -25.62 -1.94 -18.92
CA ALA A 341 -25.79 -3.33 -18.53
C ALA A 341 -26.05 -3.40 -17.02
N TRP A 342 -27.08 -4.18 -16.63
CA TRP A 342 -27.47 -4.28 -15.21
C TRP A 342 -26.33 -4.79 -14.33
N ASP A 343 -25.62 -5.83 -14.79
CA ASP A 343 -24.42 -6.35 -14.14
C ASP A 343 -23.21 -5.46 -14.48
N PRO A 344 -22.55 -4.83 -13.48
CA PRO A 344 -21.39 -3.97 -13.72
C PRO A 344 -20.23 -4.68 -14.42
N ARG A 345 -20.10 -6.00 -14.27
CA ARG A 345 -19.04 -6.81 -14.91
C ARG A 345 -19.16 -6.86 -16.44
N ASN A 346 -20.34 -6.53 -16.97
CA ASN A 346 -20.59 -6.49 -18.42
C ASN A 346 -20.30 -5.11 -19.05
N ARG A 347 -19.88 -4.13 -18.25
CA ARG A 347 -19.60 -2.75 -18.69
C ARG A 347 -18.13 -2.57 -19.11
N ASP A 348 -17.66 -3.39 -20.05
CA ASP A 348 -16.29 -3.38 -20.57
C ASP A 348 -15.98 -2.05 -21.33
N ARG A 349 -15.16 -1.18 -20.71
CA ARG A 349 -14.78 0.14 -21.27
C ARG A 349 -14.08 0.03 -22.62
N ASP A 350 -13.24 -0.98 -22.85
CA ASP A 350 -12.52 -1.15 -24.12
C ASP A 350 -13.47 -1.58 -25.24
N ALA A 351 -14.42 -2.46 -24.93
CA ALA A 351 -15.47 -2.85 -25.88
C ALA A 351 -16.38 -1.66 -26.22
N ILE A 352 -16.78 -0.88 -25.22
CA ILE A 352 -17.58 0.34 -25.40
C ILE A 352 -16.81 1.34 -26.27
N ARG A 353 -15.53 1.61 -25.97
CA ARG A 353 -14.66 2.50 -26.74
C ARG A 353 -14.59 2.10 -28.21
N ARG A 354 -14.33 0.81 -28.50
CA ARG A 354 -14.29 0.30 -29.90
C ARG A 354 -15.61 0.51 -30.64
N LEU A 355 -16.76 0.38 -29.98
CA LEU A 355 -18.06 0.61 -30.59
C LEU A 355 -18.28 2.10 -30.87
N LEU A 356 -17.92 2.96 -29.93
CA LEU A 356 -18.03 4.42 -30.08
C LEU A 356 -17.07 4.95 -31.16
N GLU A 357 -15.85 4.43 -31.26
CA GLU A 357 -14.89 4.75 -32.32
C GLU A 357 -15.42 4.37 -33.71
N GLN A 358 -16.10 3.23 -33.83
CA GLN A 358 -16.73 2.79 -35.08
C GLN A 358 -18.00 3.61 -35.42
N ALA A 359 -18.73 4.08 -34.41
CA ALA A 359 -19.90 4.93 -34.59
C ALA A 359 -19.53 6.40 -34.90
N ALA A 360 -18.38 6.86 -34.41
CA ALA A 360 -17.86 8.20 -34.63
C ALA A 360 -17.35 8.37 -36.08
N PRO A 361 -17.41 9.60 -36.64
CA PRO A 361 -16.91 9.85 -37.98
C PRO A 361 -15.37 9.81 -37.96
N GLY A 362 -14.78 8.85 -38.65
CA GLY A 362 -13.32 8.67 -38.69
C GLY A 362 -12.58 9.90 -39.25
N PRO A 363 -11.36 10.20 -38.75
CA PRO A 363 -10.51 11.21 -39.36
C PRO A 363 -9.91 10.65 -40.66
N GLY A 364 -10.64 10.77 -41.76
CA GLY A 364 -10.19 10.36 -43.09
C GLY A 364 -10.39 8.88 -43.37
N GLY A 365 -11.16 8.57 -44.42
CA GLY A 365 -11.56 7.20 -44.75
C GLY A 365 -10.42 6.34 -45.29
N THR A 366 -10.37 5.07 -44.85
CA THR A 366 -10.18 3.87 -45.67
C THR A 366 -10.54 2.63 -44.85
N SER A 367 -11.05 1.61 -45.54
CA SER A 367 -11.67 0.38 -45.05
C SER A 367 -10.79 -0.48 -44.13
N ALA A 368 -11.40 -1.01 -43.06
CA ALA A 368 -10.85 -2.08 -42.24
C ALA A 368 -10.99 -3.44 -42.94
N SER A 369 -9.86 -4.05 -43.29
CA SER A 369 -9.71 -5.49 -43.44
C SER A 369 -8.26 -5.86 -43.12
N ASP A 370 -8.09 -6.98 -42.43
CA ASP A 370 -6.84 -7.64 -42.04
C ASP A 370 -6.27 -7.25 -40.68
N GLN A 371 -6.61 -8.05 -39.66
CA GLN A 371 -5.61 -8.78 -38.86
C GLN A 371 -6.30 -9.74 -37.87
N THR A 372 -6.25 -11.03 -38.18
CA THR A 372 -6.42 -12.12 -37.21
C THR A 372 -5.31 -13.15 -37.46
N HIS A 373 -4.38 -13.29 -36.52
CA HIS A 373 -3.56 -14.49 -36.42
C HIS A 373 -3.40 -14.89 -34.95
N ALA A 374 -4.16 -15.91 -34.56
CA ALA A 374 -3.97 -16.68 -33.34
C ALA A 374 -2.87 -17.75 -33.58
N THR A 375 -1.93 -17.84 -32.65
CA THR A 375 -0.84 -18.82 -32.62
C THR A 375 -1.31 -20.12 -31.96
N GLN A 376 -1.22 -21.25 -32.68
CA GLN A 376 -1.35 -22.60 -32.14
C GLN A 376 0.02 -23.14 -31.69
N VAL A 377 0.06 -23.79 -30.53
CA VAL A 377 1.23 -24.51 -29.98
C VAL A 377 1.04 -26.02 -30.20
N PRO A 378 2.00 -26.75 -30.77
CA PRO A 378 1.88 -28.20 -30.94
C PRO A 378 2.41 -28.99 -29.73
N GLN A 379 1.65 -30.00 -29.29
CA GLN A 379 2.07 -31.02 -28.31
C GLN A 379 2.91 -32.12 -28.96
N VAL A 380 3.90 -32.66 -28.21
CA VAL A 380 4.59 -33.92 -28.55
C VAL A 380 4.75 -34.80 -27.31
N THR A 381 4.42 -36.09 -27.46
CA THR A 381 4.55 -37.18 -26.48
C THR A 381 5.68 -38.12 -26.89
N PRO A 382 6.52 -38.68 -25.99
CA PRO A 382 7.52 -39.69 -26.36
C PRO A 382 7.04 -41.14 -26.19
N VAL A 383 7.47 -42.01 -27.12
CA VAL A 383 7.25 -43.46 -27.17
C VAL A 383 8.53 -44.20 -26.73
N MET A 384 8.39 -45.31 -25.98
CA MET A 384 9.47 -46.25 -25.62
C MET A 384 9.50 -47.47 -26.55
N GLU A 385 10.70 -47.84 -27.03
CA GLU A 385 11.16 -49.19 -27.42
C GLU A 385 12.70 -49.19 -27.25
N GLY A 386 13.46 -50.23 -26.90
CA GLY A 386 13.28 -51.67 -26.74
C GLY A 386 14.65 -52.30 -26.39
N MET A 387 14.61 -53.50 -25.82
CA MET A 387 15.68 -54.26 -25.12
C MET A 387 16.86 -54.75 -25.99
N SER A 388 18.01 -55.07 -25.37
CA SER A 388 18.62 -56.42 -25.45
C SER A 388 19.76 -56.66 -24.44
N LEU A 389 19.79 -57.90 -23.94
CA LEU A 389 20.65 -58.52 -22.93
C LEU A 389 22.08 -58.84 -23.39
N ALA A 390 23.02 -58.91 -22.44
CA ALA A 390 23.92 -60.05 -22.25
C ALA A 390 24.67 -59.98 -20.90
N ALA A 391 24.44 -60.96 -20.02
CA ALA A 391 25.36 -61.41 -18.96
C ALA A 391 26.26 -62.53 -19.57
N PRO A 392 27.38 -63.02 -18.98
CA PRO A 392 27.43 -63.49 -17.58
C PRO A 392 28.79 -63.38 -16.85
N GLY A 393 28.78 -63.66 -15.54
CA GLY A 393 29.81 -64.54 -14.97
C GLY A 393 30.38 -64.22 -13.58
N VAL A 394 30.05 -65.11 -12.64
CA VAL A 394 30.93 -65.68 -11.60
C VAL A 394 30.98 -64.98 -10.22
N SER A 395 30.16 -65.50 -9.29
CA SER A 395 30.40 -65.59 -7.82
C SER A 395 31.48 -66.64 -7.49
N PRO A 396 31.86 -66.99 -6.24
CA PRO A 396 31.44 -66.54 -4.89
C PRO A 396 32.71 -66.21 -4.02
N ALA A 397 32.77 -66.04 -2.70
CA ALA A 397 32.09 -66.64 -1.55
C ALA A 397 32.58 -65.98 -0.24
N ALA A 398 31.85 -66.28 0.85
CA ALA A 398 32.31 -66.45 2.23
C ALA A 398 32.72 -65.18 3.00
N SER A 399 32.39 -64.99 4.27
CA SER A 399 31.78 -65.90 5.26
C SER A 399 31.52 -65.10 6.55
N ASP A 400 30.45 -65.50 7.24
CA ASP A 400 30.37 -65.73 8.69
C ASP A 400 30.55 -64.57 9.68
N ALA A 401 29.87 -64.53 10.82
CA ALA A 401 28.72 -65.27 11.33
C ALA A 401 28.43 -64.71 12.73
N ALA A 402 27.14 -64.72 13.08
CA ALA A 402 26.59 -65.13 14.38
C ALA A 402 26.94 -64.26 15.62
N ASP A 403 26.13 -64.19 16.67
CA ASP A 403 25.05 -65.07 17.11
C ASP A 403 24.23 -64.28 18.16
N SER A 404 22.90 -64.30 18.13
CA SER A 404 22.06 -65.14 19.02
C SER A 404 21.22 -64.22 19.94
N THR A 405 19.97 -64.46 20.34
CA THR A 405 18.92 -65.48 20.11
C THR A 405 17.64 -64.87 20.76
N VAL A 406 16.48 -64.67 20.09
CA VAL A 406 15.36 -65.64 19.79
C VAL A 406 14.43 -65.87 21.02
N PRO A 407 13.09 -66.15 20.95
CA PRO A 407 12.10 -66.13 19.83
C PRO A 407 10.63 -65.63 20.11
N LEU A 408 9.90 -65.38 18.99
CA LEU A 408 8.53 -65.81 18.55
C LEU A 408 7.29 -65.50 19.44
N ASP A 409 6.18 -64.96 18.91
CA ASP A 409 5.32 -65.62 17.91
C ASP A 409 4.60 -64.67 16.92
N ARG A 410 4.08 -65.29 15.86
CA ARG A 410 3.81 -64.82 14.50
C ARG A 410 2.36 -64.37 14.27
N SER A 411 2.15 -63.40 13.39
CA SER A 411 1.45 -63.59 12.10
C SER A 411 1.18 -62.25 11.39
N GLY A 412 1.46 -62.19 10.08
CA GLY A 412 1.21 -61.02 9.21
C GLY A 412 2.49 -60.52 8.53
N ALA A 413 2.73 -60.94 7.30
CA ALA A 413 4.02 -60.92 6.62
C ALA A 413 4.24 -59.71 5.69
N ARG A 414 5.51 -59.24 5.67
CA ARG A 414 6.26 -58.49 4.63
C ARG A 414 5.80 -57.03 4.39
N GLU A 415 6.64 -56.01 4.50
CA GLU A 415 8.06 -55.87 4.09
C GLU A 415 8.91 -55.13 5.15
N ALA A 416 10.00 -55.77 5.58
CA ALA A 416 11.16 -55.08 6.15
C ALA A 416 12.38 -55.55 5.36
N SER A 417 12.96 -54.67 4.55
CA SER A 417 14.21 -54.92 3.82
C SER A 417 14.76 -53.59 3.28
N ALA A 418 15.73 -53.03 4.02
CA ALA A 418 16.78 -52.05 3.64
C ALA A 418 16.39 -50.78 2.84
N SER A 419 16.79 -49.62 3.37
CA SER A 419 16.76 -48.33 2.67
C SER A 419 17.56 -48.43 1.35
N PRO A 420 17.02 -48.03 0.17
CA PRO A 420 17.86 -47.90 -1.01
C PRO A 420 18.88 -46.80 -0.73
N HIS A 421 20.16 -47.06 -0.94
CA HIS A 421 21.23 -46.06 -0.83
C HIS A 421 20.89 -44.87 -1.72
N VAL A 422 21.21 -43.65 -1.30
CA VAL A 422 21.12 -42.46 -2.15
C VAL A 422 22.53 -42.01 -2.44
N LEU A 423 22.91 -41.95 -3.71
CA LEU A 423 24.22 -41.53 -4.16
C LEU A 423 24.11 -40.30 -5.05
N ALA A 424 25.14 -39.45 -5.03
CA ALA A 424 25.27 -38.31 -5.92
C ALA A 424 26.63 -38.31 -6.63
N ALA A 425 26.68 -37.89 -7.89
CA ALA A 425 27.91 -37.77 -8.67
C ALA A 425 27.95 -36.45 -9.45
N THR A 426 29.16 -35.91 -9.64
CA THR A 426 29.40 -34.56 -10.18
C THR A 426 30.16 -34.61 -11.50
N TYR A 427 29.68 -33.85 -12.50
CA TYR A 427 30.15 -33.93 -13.88
C TYR A 427 30.36 -32.57 -14.55
N LYS A 428 31.40 -32.53 -15.38
CA LYS A 428 31.53 -31.59 -16.50
C LYS A 428 30.85 -32.15 -17.75
N ILE A 429 30.19 -31.28 -18.51
CA ILE A 429 29.55 -31.63 -19.80
C ILE A 429 30.46 -31.15 -20.93
N MET A 430 30.78 -32.06 -21.86
CA MET A 430 31.58 -31.79 -23.06
C MET A 430 30.68 -31.84 -24.29
N LEU A 431 30.58 -30.71 -24.99
CA LEU A 431 29.80 -30.59 -26.22
C LEU A 431 30.36 -31.49 -27.34
N PRO A 432 29.57 -31.84 -28.36
CA PRO A 432 30.01 -32.72 -29.45
C PRO A 432 31.25 -32.23 -30.22
N ASP A 433 31.53 -30.94 -30.20
CA ASP A 433 32.73 -30.33 -30.81
C ASP A 433 33.98 -30.37 -29.91
N GLY A 434 33.87 -30.98 -28.72
CA GLY A 434 34.95 -31.12 -27.74
C GLY A 434 35.13 -29.91 -26.83
N THR A 435 34.29 -28.86 -26.94
CA THR A 435 34.32 -27.70 -26.04
C THR A 435 33.52 -27.97 -24.75
N GLN A 436 33.84 -27.23 -23.69
CA GLN A 436 33.10 -27.33 -22.43
C GLN A 436 31.74 -26.63 -22.54
N TYR A 437 30.68 -27.25 -21.99
CA TYR A 437 29.34 -26.67 -21.96
C TYR A 437 29.29 -25.33 -21.22
N SER A 438 30.02 -25.21 -20.11
CA SER A 438 30.14 -23.96 -19.35
C SER A 438 31.58 -23.78 -18.81
N GLN A 439 31.88 -22.57 -18.33
CA GLN A 439 33.16 -22.22 -17.68
C GLN A 439 33.19 -22.49 -16.15
N ARG A 440 32.07 -22.95 -15.53
CA ARG A 440 31.98 -23.24 -14.07
C ARG A 440 32.91 -24.40 -13.69
N SER A 441 33.13 -24.69 -12.42
CA SER A 441 33.89 -25.91 -12.05
C SER A 441 33.05 -27.20 -12.18
N LEU A 442 31.73 -27.08 -12.11
CA LEU A 442 30.75 -28.17 -12.15
C LEU A 442 29.56 -27.78 -13.04
N ASP A 443 29.13 -28.67 -13.94
CA ASP A 443 27.95 -28.41 -14.80
C ASP A 443 26.71 -29.19 -14.32
N LEU A 444 26.87 -30.47 -13.99
CA LEU A 444 25.79 -31.42 -13.74
C LEU A 444 26.01 -32.18 -12.44
N LEU A 445 24.98 -32.21 -11.59
CA LEU A 445 24.89 -33.05 -10.39
C LEU A 445 23.80 -34.11 -10.64
N VAL A 446 24.15 -35.40 -10.55
CA VAL A 446 23.18 -36.49 -10.74
C VAL A 446 22.97 -37.27 -9.45
N PHE A 447 21.73 -37.70 -9.20
CA PHE A 447 21.36 -38.55 -8.07
C PHE A 447 20.86 -39.92 -8.55
N GLY A 448 21.09 -40.95 -7.74
CA GLY A 448 20.58 -42.29 -8.01
C GLY A 448 20.71 -43.24 -6.82
N ASP A 449 20.22 -44.46 -6.99
CA ASP A 449 20.11 -45.50 -5.95
C ASP A 449 21.27 -46.52 -5.94
N SER A 450 22.23 -46.36 -6.86
CA SER A 450 23.43 -47.20 -6.94
C SER A 450 24.52 -46.55 -7.79
N GLU A 451 25.77 -46.91 -7.50
CA GLU A 451 26.97 -46.44 -8.22
C GLU A 451 26.85 -46.57 -9.76
N PRO A 452 26.39 -47.71 -10.31
CA PRO A 452 26.23 -47.85 -11.77
C PRO A 452 25.17 -46.92 -12.40
N ARG A 453 24.22 -46.43 -11.61
CA ARG A 453 23.17 -45.52 -12.11
C ARG A 453 23.59 -44.06 -12.09
N VAL A 454 24.51 -43.69 -11.20
CA VAL A 454 25.10 -42.34 -11.18
C VAL A 454 26.36 -42.23 -12.02
N SER A 455 27.05 -43.35 -12.30
CA SER A 455 28.21 -43.44 -13.18
C SER A 455 27.82 -43.45 -14.66
N ILE A 456 27.52 -42.28 -15.21
CA ILE A 456 27.13 -42.08 -16.62
C ILE A 456 28.24 -41.43 -17.45
N ASP A 457 28.39 -41.86 -18.72
CA ASP A 457 29.45 -41.40 -19.63
C ASP A 457 28.97 -40.38 -20.68
N SER A 458 27.65 -40.26 -20.86
CA SER A 458 27.04 -39.34 -21.80
C SER A 458 25.72 -38.80 -21.28
N TYR A 459 25.33 -37.60 -21.71
CA TYR A 459 24.14 -36.92 -21.26
C TYR A 459 23.60 -35.98 -22.34
N ARG A 460 22.28 -35.86 -22.42
CA ARG A 460 21.63 -35.06 -23.47
C ARG A 460 21.31 -33.65 -22.98
N VAL A 461 21.86 -32.64 -23.65
CA VAL A 461 21.58 -31.22 -23.39
C VAL A 461 21.21 -30.54 -24.71
N ASP A 462 20.13 -29.77 -24.74
CA ASP A 462 19.61 -29.08 -25.93
C ASP A 462 19.49 -29.99 -27.16
N GLY A 463 19.05 -31.23 -26.95
CA GLY A 463 18.87 -32.24 -28.01
C GLY A 463 20.17 -32.85 -28.56
N LYS A 464 21.34 -32.54 -27.98
CA LYS A 464 22.64 -33.08 -28.38
C LYS A 464 23.16 -34.06 -27.34
N ASP A 465 23.73 -35.18 -27.81
CA ASP A 465 24.40 -36.14 -26.94
C ASP A 465 25.82 -35.63 -26.64
N CYS A 466 26.06 -35.28 -25.38
CA CYS A 466 27.31 -34.72 -24.88
C CYS A 466 28.07 -35.79 -24.08
N ALA A 467 29.39 -35.77 -24.14
CA ALA A 467 30.22 -36.63 -23.28
C ALA A 467 30.29 -36.04 -21.86
N LEU A 468 30.40 -36.89 -20.84
CA LEU A 468 30.56 -36.47 -19.45
C LEU A 468 31.96 -36.76 -18.92
N VAL A 469 32.48 -35.84 -18.11
CA VAL A 469 33.75 -36.01 -17.38
C VAL A 469 33.45 -35.88 -15.89
N ARG A 470 33.67 -36.94 -15.11
CA ARG A 470 33.47 -36.91 -13.66
C ARG A 470 34.52 -35.99 -13.01
N VAL A 471 34.08 -35.05 -12.17
CA VAL A 471 34.96 -34.04 -11.54
C VAL A 471 35.08 -34.19 -10.02
N GLY A 472 34.34 -35.13 -9.42
CA GLY A 472 34.42 -35.45 -7.99
C GLY A 472 34.27 -36.94 -7.68
N GLU A 473 34.18 -37.24 -6.38
CA GLU A 473 33.84 -38.58 -5.88
C GLU A 473 32.33 -38.82 -5.98
N VAL A 474 31.92 -40.07 -5.74
CA VAL A 474 30.51 -40.41 -5.55
C VAL A 474 30.19 -40.22 -4.07
N TYR A 475 29.20 -39.38 -3.78
CA TYR A 475 28.81 -39.01 -2.41
C TYR A 475 27.65 -39.87 -1.94
N ASP A 476 27.74 -40.41 -0.71
CA ASP A 476 26.60 -41.08 -0.06
C ASP A 476 25.71 -40.07 0.66
N MET A 477 24.50 -39.91 0.14
CA MET A 477 23.47 -38.97 0.57
C MET A 477 22.33 -39.65 1.35
N THR A 478 22.47 -40.93 1.72
CA THR A 478 21.39 -41.74 2.32
C THR A 478 20.89 -41.18 3.65
N SER A 479 21.76 -40.55 4.44
CA SER A 479 21.42 -39.93 5.73
C SER A 479 22.15 -38.61 5.96
N ALA A 480 22.78 -38.08 4.92
CA ALA A 480 23.61 -36.89 5.00
C ALA A 480 22.84 -35.65 4.54
N GLY A 481 23.09 -34.55 5.25
CA GLY A 481 22.77 -33.19 4.84
C GLY A 481 23.94 -32.30 5.25
N TRP A 482 24.10 -31.16 4.59
CA TRP A 482 25.24 -30.28 4.83
C TRP A 482 24.98 -29.35 6.01
N THR A 483 26.06 -28.91 6.65
CA THR A 483 26.02 -27.82 7.62
C THR A 483 26.05 -26.49 6.89
N VAL A 484 25.26 -25.54 7.37
CA VAL A 484 25.31 -24.14 6.97
C VAL A 484 25.74 -23.36 8.21
N SER A 485 26.84 -22.60 8.10
CA SER A 485 27.35 -21.78 9.20
C SER A 485 27.68 -20.39 8.70
N GLY A 486 27.13 -19.35 9.34
CA GLY A 486 27.33 -17.96 8.91
C GLY A 486 26.86 -17.66 7.50
N GLY A 487 25.80 -18.33 7.02
CA GLY A 487 25.28 -18.18 5.65
C GLY A 487 26.10 -18.89 4.57
N VAL A 488 27.18 -19.56 4.91
CA VAL A 488 28.00 -20.33 3.97
C VAL A 488 27.67 -21.82 4.13
N CYS A 489 27.30 -22.46 3.03
CA CYS A 489 27.21 -23.92 2.93
C CYS A 489 28.58 -24.48 2.53
N ASP A 490 28.92 -25.69 2.98
CA ASP A 490 30.12 -26.40 2.55
C ASP A 490 29.82 -27.51 1.52
N SER A 491 28.66 -27.47 0.86
CA SER A 491 28.30 -28.46 -0.15
C SER A 491 29.31 -28.43 -1.32
N PRO A 492 29.80 -29.58 -1.82
CA PRO A 492 30.87 -29.61 -2.81
C PRO A 492 30.39 -29.30 -4.24
N TRP A 493 29.12 -28.95 -4.43
CA TRP A 493 28.49 -28.79 -5.74
C TRP A 493 27.74 -27.45 -5.93
N GLN A 494 28.16 -26.39 -5.24
CA GLN A 494 27.59 -25.03 -5.36
C GLN A 494 27.67 -24.43 -6.78
N ASP A 495 28.61 -24.89 -7.59
CA ASP A 495 28.76 -24.45 -8.98
C ASP A 495 27.80 -25.15 -9.95
N ALA A 496 27.07 -26.18 -9.52
CA ALA A 496 26.20 -26.97 -10.39
C ALA A 496 25.14 -26.12 -11.10
N GLY A 497 24.93 -26.38 -12.39
CA GLY A 497 23.90 -25.71 -13.20
C GLY A 497 22.65 -26.52 -13.43
N ILE A 498 22.80 -27.84 -13.47
CA ILE A 498 21.74 -28.80 -13.74
C ILE A 498 21.80 -29.85 -12.64
N VAL A 499 20.64 -30.18 -12.07
CA VAL A 499 20.46 -31.37 -11.23
C VAL A 499 19.59 -32.36 -12.00
N ASP A 500 19.92 -33.66 -11.96
CA ASP A 500 19.07 -34.72 -12.52
C ASP A 500 18.96 -35.91 -11.56
N VAL A 501 17.74 -36.32 -11.26
CA VAL A 501 17.46 -37.50 -10.44
C VAL A 501 17.20 -38.71 -11.34
N LEU A 502 18.21 -39.57 -11.52
CA LEU A 502 18.18 -40.63 -12.53
C LEU A 502 17.36 -41.86 -12.13
N SER A 503 17.13 -42.06 -10.83
CA SER A 503 16.28 -43.14 -10.32
C SER A 503 15.50 -42.73 -9.09
N VAL A 504 14.47 -43.51 -8.76
CA VAL A 504 13.66 -43.25 -7.57
C VAL A 504 14.51 -43.45 -6.31
N ILE A 505 14.72 -42.38 -5.56
CA ILE A 505 15.52 -42.36 -4.32
C ILE A 505 14.66 -41.96 -3.13
N ARG A 506 14.99 -42.50 -1.95
CA ARG A 506 14.19 -42.35 -0.71
C ARG A 506 15.04 -41.80 0.44
N PRO A 507 15.37 -40.50 0.43
CA PRO A 507 16.15 -39.89 1.50
C PRO A 507 15.40 -39.83 2.82
N ARG A 508 16.15 -39.75 3.92
CA ARG A 508 15.61 -39.47 5.28
C ARG A 508 15.65 -37.98 5.64
N THR A 509 16.48 -37.20 4.95
CA THR A 509 16.63 -35.76 5.11
C THR A 509 16.97 -35.15 3.76
N LEU A 510 16.57 -33.90 3.55
CA LEU A 510 16.98 -33.08 2.41
C LEU A 510 17.78 -31.85 2.86
N ARG A 511 18.23 -31.82 4.12
CA ARG A 511 18.88 -30.65 4.69
C ARG A 511 20.06 -30.19 3.83
N ALA A 512 19.97 -28.95 3.33
CA ALA A 512 21.00 -28.26 2.58
C ALA A 512 21.49 -28.98 1.30
N TRP A 513 20.68 -29.84 0.67
CA TRP A 513 21.13 -30.60 -0.51
C TRP A 513 21.52 -29.71 -1.70
N PHE A 514 20.81 -28.60 -1.94
CA PHE A 514 21.12 -27.64 -3.02
C PHE A 514 21.53 -26.27 -2.49
N ALA A 515 21.85 -26.17 -1.20
CA ALA A 515 22.29 -24.94 -0.58
C ALA A 515 23.55 -24.37 -1.26
N GLY A 516 23.51 -23.07 -1.56
CA GLY A 516 24.57 -22.32 -2.23
C GLY A 516 24.68 -22.56 -3.74
N CYS A 517 23.80 -23.35 -4.36
CA CYS A 517 23.83 -23.64 -5.81
C CYS A 517 23.37 -22.42 -6.64
N ALA A 518 24.12 -21.32 -6.56
CA ALA A 518 23.73 -20.01 -7.09
C ALA A 518 23.55 -19.99 -8.61
N HIS A 519 24.10 -20.99 -9.30
CA HIS A 519 24.04 -21.13 -10.75
C HIS A 519 23.07 -22.22 -11.24
N LEU A 520 22.31 -22.85 -10.33
CA LEU A 520 21.33 -23.87 -10.64
C LEU A 520 20.15 -23.24 -11.40
N THR A 521 19.92 -23.71 -12.63
CA THR A 521 18.83 -23.21 -13.48
C THR A 521 17.77 -24.27 -13.77
N GLU A 522 18.09 -25.54 -13.60
CA GLU A 522 17.21 -26.65 -13.97
C GLU A 522 17.38 -27.84 -13.02
N ILE A 523 16.25 -28.41 -12.58
CA ILE A 523 16.20 -29.68 -11.84
C ILE A 523 15.31 -30.64 -12.63
N ARG A 524 15.91 -31.69 -13.17
CA ARG A 524 15.22 -32.70 -13.97
C ARG A 524 14.82 -33.90 -13.13
N HIS A 525 13.68 -34.46 -13.49
CA HIS A 525 13.13 -35.67 -12.89
C HIS A 525 12.96 -35.59 -11.36
N ILE A 526 12.68 -34.38 -10.84
CA ILE A 526 12.54 -34.14 -9.40
C ILE A 526 11.44 -35.00 -8.77
N GLU A 527 10.44 -35.44 -9.56
CA GLU A 527 9.38 -36.36 -9.16
C GLU A 527 9.87 -37.75 -8.72
N ARG A 528 11.13 -38.10 -9.03
CA ARG A 528 11.77 -39.34 -8.56
C ARG A 528 12.34 -39.23 -7.14
N LEU A 529 12.30 -38.03 -6.54
CA LEU A 529 12.63 -37.83 -5.13
C LEU A 529 11.42 -38.21 -4.27
N ASP A 530 11.43 -39.40 -3.67
CA ASP A 530 10.36 -39.84 -2.77
C ASP A 530 10.58 -39.26 -1.36
N THR A 531 9.98 -38.11 -1.10
CA THR A 531 10.13 -37.36 0.16
C THR A 531 9.21 -37.85 1.28
N SER A 532 8.48 -38.96 1.09
CA SER A 532 7.46 -39.45 2.06
C SER A 532 7.99 -39.78 3.46
N ARG A 533 9.31 -39.84 3.64
CA ARG A 533 9.98 -40.14 4.92
C ARG A 533 10.95 -39.05 5.36
N VAL A 534 10.96 -37.91 4.68
CA VAL A 534 11.84 -36.79 5.00
C VAL A 534 11.24 -36.03 6.18
N THR A 535 12.04 -35.80 7.22
CA THR A 535 11.60 -35.04 8.42
C THR A 535 12.24 -33.65 8.53
N ASP A 536 13.29 -33.37 7.75
CA ASP A 536 14.10 -32.15 7.82
C ASP A 536 14.44 -31.69 6.39
N MET A 537 13.88 -30.54 5.99
CA MET A 537 14.07 -29.89 4.68
C MET A 537 14.81 -28.54 4.80
N ARG A 538 15.45 -28.26 5.94
CA ARG A 538 16.13 -26.98 6.16
C ARG A 538 17.14 -26.66 5.07
N ASN A 539 17.19 -25.40 4.64
CA ASN A 539 18.15 -24.89 3.66
C ASN A 539 18.14 -25.61 2.30
N LEU A 540 17.12 -26.40 1.93
CA LEU A 540 17.17 -27.27 0.75
C LEU A 540 17.60 -26.53 -0.52
N PHE A 541 17.02 -25.36 -0.80
CA PHE A 541 17.33 -24.50 -1.95
C PHE A 541 17.97 -23.17 -1.54
N LEU A 542 18.61 -23.10 -0.36
CA LEU A 542 19.28 -21.89 0.13
C LEU A 542 20.17 -21.26 -0.96
N ASP A 543 19.98 -19.97 -1.26
CA ASP A 543 20.73 -19.18 -2.23
C ASP A 543 20.81 -19.77 -3.66
N CYS A 544 19.79 -20.51 -4.11
CA CYS A 544 19.62 -20.92 -5.52
C CYS A 544 19.21 -19.74 -6.42
N ARG A 545 20.05 -18.69 -6.47
CA ARG A 545 19.76 -17.38 -7.06
C ARG A 545 19.43 -17.38 -8.56
N SER A 546 19.81 -18.42 -9.31
CA SER A 546 19.51 -18.54 -10.76
C SER A 546 18.25 -19.36 -11.07
N LEU A 547 17.59 -19.92 -10.06
CA LEU A 547 16.42 -20.76 -10.26
C LEU A 547 15.19 -19.88 -10.52
N VAL A 548 14.60 -19.99 -11.72
CA VAL A 548 13.48 -19.14 -12.15
C VAL A 548 12.11 -19.75 -11.83
N SER A 549 12.03 -21.08 -11.88
CA SER A 549 10.84 -21.88 -11.60
C SER A 549 11.25 -23.20 -10.97
N LEU A 550 10.41 -23.76 -10.11
CA LEU A 550 10.63 -25.04 -9.46
C LEU A 550 9.31 -25.77 -9.32
N ASP A 551 9.28 -27.03 -9.77
CA ASP A 551 8.14 -27.92 -9.54
C ASP A 551 8.37 -28.74 -8.26
N VAL A 552 7.57 -28.47 -7.23
CA VAL A 552 7.57 -29.22 -5.96
C VAL A 552 6.29 -30.04 -5.78
N SER A 553 5.48 -30.23 -6.82
CA SER A 553 4.19 -30.91 -6.73
C SER A 553 4.28 -32.38 -6.29
N SER A 554 5.44 -33.01 -6.48
CA SER A 554 5.71 -34.38 -6.04
C SER A 554 6.13 -34.50 -4.57
N PHE A 555 6.39 -33.38 -3.88
CA PHE A 555 6.88 -33.40 -2.52
C PHE A 555 5.76 -33.80 -1.55
N LYS A 556 5.99 -34.89 -0.84
CA LYS A 556 5.19 -35.32 0.31
C LYS A 556 5.86 -34.78 1.57
N THR A 557 5.18 -33.89 2.29
CA THR A 557 5.77 -33.15 3.42
C THR A 557 5.14 -33.44 4.78
N ALA A 558 4.18 -34.37 4.86
CA ALA A 558 3.42 -34.68 6.09
C ALA A 558 4.27 -35.11 7.31
N GLU A 559 5.51 -35.56 7.09
CA GLU A 559 6.45 -35.96 8.14
C GLU A 559 7.53 -34.89 8.43
N VAL A 560 7.54 -33.78 7.69
CA VAL A 560 8.53 -32.70 7.81
C VAL A 560 8.19 -31.83 9.02
N VAL A 561 9.17 -31.66 9.90
CA VAL A 561 9.05 -30.85 11.12
C VAL A 561 9.67 -29.45 10.93
N ASP A 562 10.68 -29.33 10.06
CA ASP A 562 11.48 -28.12 9.92
C ASP A 562 11.69 -27.74 8.45
N PHE A 563 11.10 -26.61 8.05
CA PHE A 563 11.19 -26.02 6.70
C PHE A 563 12.08 -24.77 6.69
N SER A 564 12.79 -24.49 7.78
CA SER A 564 13.48 -23.22 7.93
C SER A 564 14.47 -23.00 6.78
N TRP A 565 14.48 -21.80 6.19
CA TRP A 565 15.39 -21.41 5.10
C TRP A 565 15.24 -22.24 3.81
N MET A 566 14.14 -22.98 3.61
CA MET A 566 14.01 -23.93 2.49
C MET A 566 14.21 -23.28 1.10
N PHE A 567 13.69 -22.08 0.88
CA PHE A 567 13.81 -21.30 -0.36
C PHE A 567 14.53 -19.96 -0.16
N TYR A 568 15.19 -19.76 0.98
CA TYR A 568 15.89 -18.51 1.29
C TYR A 568 16.84 -18.10 0.15
N GLY A 569 16.80 -16.82 -0.25
CA GLY A 569 17.71 -16.26 -1.25
C GLY A 569 17.48 -16.75 -2.69
N CYS A 570 16.37 -17.43 -2.98
CA CYS A 570 15.97 -17.80 -4.35
C CYS A 570 15.46 -16.58 -5.14
N SER A 571 16.31 -15.58 -5.32
CA SER A 571 15.91 -14.23 -5.77
C SER A 571 15.39 -14.14 -7.21
N SER A 572 15.65 -15.13 -8.06
CA SER A 572 15.08 -15.21 -9.42
C SER A 572 13.79 -16.04 -9.50
N LEU A 573 13.38 -16.70 -8.40
CA LEU A 573 12.22 -17.58 -8.40
C LEU A 573 10.96 -16.74 -8.56
N SER A 574 10.29 -16.88 -9.70
CA SER A 574 9.18 -16.01 -10.12
C SER A 574 7.80 -16.62 -9.90
N SER A 575 7.74 -17.96 -9.79
CA SER A 575 6.54 -18.74 -9.51
C SER A 575 6.94 -19.98 -8.71
N LEU A 576 6.13 -20.30 -7.70
CA LEU A 576 6.27 -21.50 -6.89
C LEU A 576 4.87 -21.93 -6.41
N ASP A 577 4.51 -23.19 -6.65
CA ASP A 577 3.26 -23.77 -6.14
C ASP A 577 3.58 -24.65 -4.93
N VAL A 578 3.18 -24.19 -3.73
CA VAL A 578 3.34 -24.93 -2.46
C VAL A 578 2.01 -25.44 -1.92
N SER A 579 0.94 -25.40 -2.72
CA SER A 579 -0.41 -25.76 -2.26
C SER A 579 -0.54 -27.25 -1.89
N GLY A 580 0.36 -28.10 -2.39
CA GLY A 580 0.49 -29.51 -2.01
C GLY A 580 1.27 -29.80 -0.71
N PHE A 581 1.81 -28.79 -0.02
CA PHE A 581 2.57 -29.01 1.21
C PHE A 581 1.61 -29.28 2.39
N ASP A 582 1.73 -30.47 2.98
CA ASP A 582 1.18 -30.76 4.30
C ASP A 582 2.17 -30.27 5.37
N THR A 583 1.78 -29.22 6.09
CA THR A 583 2.56 -28.63 7.19
C THR A 583 2.00 -29.00 8.57
N GLY A 584 1.12 -29.99 8.68
CA GLY A 584 0.44 -30.33 9.95
C GLY A 584 1.38 -30.76 11.09
N ARG A 585 2.63 -31.13 10.77
CA ARG A 585 3.70 -31.42 11.74
C ARG A 585 4.82 -30.38 11.79
N ALA A 586 4.71 -29.31 11.01
CA ALA A 586 5.73 -28.26 10.99
C ALA A 586 5.77 -27.55 12.36
N GLU A 587 6.97 -27.41 12.91
CA GLU A 587 7.25 -26.62 14.10
C GLU A 587 7.95 -25.29 13.75
N ARG A 588 8.69 -25.24 12.64
CA ARG A 588 9.44 -24.06 12.19
C ARG A 588 9.26 -23.80 10.70
N LEU A 589 8.86 -22.57 10.38
CA LEU A 589 8.74 -22.03 9.02
C LEU A 589 9.64 -20.80 8.83
N SER A 590 10.58 -20.55 9.74
CA SER A 590 11.37 -19.32 9.74
C SER A 590 12.23 -19.19 8.49
N TRP A 591 12.21 -17.99 7.91
CA TRP A 591 12.98 -17.62 6.72
C TRP A 591 12.71 -18.49 5.49
N MET A 592 11.57 -19.20 5.45
CA MET A 592 11.29 -20.19 4.41
C MET A 592 11.32 -19.61 2.99
N PHE A 593 10.79 -18.40 2.79
CA PHE A 593 10.74 -17.70 1.51
C PHE A 593 11.56 -16.41 1.50
N ASP A 594 12.40 -16.15 2.51
CA ASP A 594 13.14 -14.89 2.59
C ASP A 594 13.98 -14.65 1.33
N GLY A 595 13.98 -13.42 0.82
CA GLY A 595 14.79 -13.02 -0.32
C GLY A 595 14.33 -13.59 -1.65
N CYS A 596 13.15 -14.23 -1.72
CA CYS A 596 12.47 -14.62 -2.96
C CYS A 596 11.90 -13.41 -3.70
N GLY A 597 12.75 -12.43 -3.99
CA GLY A 597 12.36 -11.08 -4.44
C GLY A 597 11.64 -11.01 -5.80
N ALA A 598 11.65 -12.08 -6.60
CA ALA A 598 10.94 -12.16 -7.87
C ALA A 598 9.54 -12.83 -7.77
N LEU A 599 9.18 -13.45 -6.63
CA LEU A 599 7.87 -14.06 -6.44
C LEU A 599 6.78 -12.99 -6.46
N ARG A 600 5.78 -13.17 -7.32
CA ARG A 600 4.66 -12.23 -7.48
C ARG A 600 3.37 -12.67 -6.78
N HIS A 601 3.20 -13.99 -6.66
CA HIS A 601 2.05 -14.64 -6.04
C HIS A 601 2.56 -15.90 -5.32
N LEU A 602 1.99 -16.19 -4.16
CA LEU A 602 2.28 -17.38 -3.38
C LEU A 602 1.01 -17.80 -2.63
N ASP A 603 0.52 -19.00 -2.89
CA ASP A 603 -0.63 -19.56 -2.18
C ASP A 603 -0.15 -20.37 -0.97
N VAL A 604 -0.42 -19.87 0.23
CA VAL A 604 -0.12 -20.53 1.52
C VAL A 604 -1.39 -20.97 2.26
N SER A 605 -2.56 -20.94 1.61
CA SER A 605 -3.84 -21.27 2.24
C SER A 605 -3.93 -22.72 2.74
N GLY A 606 -3.13 -23.63 2.17
CA GLY A 606 -3.02 -25.03 2.59
C GLY A 606 -2.18 -25.27 3.85
N PHE A 607 -1.49 -24.25 4.39
CA PHE A 607 -0.58 -24.43 5.52
C PHE A 607 -1.37 -24.58 6.82
N ALA A 608 -1.27 -25.77 7.43
CA ALA A 608 -1.68 -25.99 8.82
C ALA A 608 -0.56 -25.51 9.76
N THR A 609 -0.79 -24.43 10.52
CA THR A 609 0.25 -23.77 11.32
C THR A 609 0.08 -23.91 12.84
N SER A 610 -0.90 -24.69 13.32
CA SER A 610 -1.23 -24.76 14.76
C SER A 610 -0.07 -25.25 15.67
N ASN A 611 0.91 -25.96 15.11
CA ASN A 611 2.09 -26.46 15.82
C ASN A 611 3.35 -25.60 15.59
N VAL A 612 3.28 -24.58 14.73
CA VAL A 612 4.42 -23.74 14.37
C VAL A 612 4.66 -22.73 15.48
N TYR A 613 5.90 -22.69 16.00
CA TYR A 613 6.28 -21.75 17.04
C TYR A 613 7.23 -20.64 16.56
N ASP A 614 7.83 -20.80 15.37
CA ASP A 614 8.76 -19.84 14.77
C ASP A 614 8.39 -19.55 13.31
N MET A 615 7.96 -18.32 13.04
CA MET A 615 7.63 -17.78 11.72
C MET A 615 8.53 -16.59 11.35
N SER A 616 9.64 -16.38 12.07
CA SER A 616 10.51 -15.23 11.87
C SER A 616 10.97 -15.14 10.42
N GLY A 617 10.84 -13.97 9.79
CA GLY A 617 11.30 -13.72 8.43
C GLY A 617 10.70 -14.61 7.34
N MET A 618 9.57 -15.29 7.60
CA MET A 618 9.02 -16.28 6.66
C MET A 618 8.88 -15.74 5.22
N PHE A 619 8.49 -14.48 5.08
CA PHE A 619 8.33 -13.78 3.80
C PHE A 619 9.26 -12.57 3.65
N ASP A 620 10.33 -12.45 4.45
CA ASP A 620 11.22 -11.29 4.37
C ASP A 620 11.77 -11.10 2.92
N GLY A 621 11.97 -9.86 2.49
CA GLY A 621 12.55 -9.57 1.18
C GLY A 621 11.76 -10.09 -0.03
N CYS A 622 10.50 -10.54 0.11
CA CYS A 622 9.60 -10.92 -0.99
C CYS A 622 9.07 -9.68 -1.75
N ARG A 623 10.01 -8.88 -2.28
CA ARG A 623 9.78 -7.52 -2.79
C ARG A 623 8.75 -7.38 -3.91
N SER A 624 8.49 -8.44 -4.68
CA SER A 624 7.55 -8.43 -5.80
C SER A 624 6.16 -9.00 -5.46
N LEU A 625 5.96 -9.51 -4.24
CA LEU A 625 4.70 -10.11 -3.81
C LEU A 625 3.66 -9.01 -3.65
N ARG A 626 2.50 -9.14 -4.32
CA ARG A 626 1.46 -8.08 -4.35
C ARG A 626 0.30 -8.35 -3.40
N GLU A 627 -0.01 -9.63 -3.22
CA GLU A 627 -1.09 -10.15 -2.40
C GLU A 627 -0.57 -11.40 -1.68
N LEU A 628 -1.01 -11.59 -0.43
CA LEU A 628 -0.70 -12.77 0.36
C LEU A 628 -1.84 -13.00 1.35
N ASP A 629 -2.48 -14.16 1.28
CA ASP A 629 -3.54 -14.56 2.22
C ASP A 629 -2.95 -15.39 3.36
N VAL A 630 -2.91 -14.80 4.56
CA VAL A 630 -2.50 -15.46 5.82
C VAL A 630 -3.68 -15.66 6.78
N SER A 631 -4.92 -15.48 6.32
CA SER A 631 -6.12 -15.48 7.17
C SER A 631 -6.45 -16.83 7.82
N LEU A 632 -5.85 -17.91 7.31
CA LEU A 632 -5.97 -19.27 7.82
C LEU A 632 -4.85 -19.69 8.78
N PHE A 633 -3.85 -18.82 9.01
CA PHE A 633 -2.77 -19.13 9.95
C PHE A 633 -3.33 -19.12 11.38
N ASP A 634 -3.19 -20.26 12.06
CA ASP A 634 -3.27 -20.34 13.52
C ASP A 634 -1.90 -19.98 14.09
N THR A 635 -1.81 -18.80 14.70
CA THR A 635 -0.57 -18.28 15.30
C THR A 635 -0.53 -18.44 16.82
N SER A 636 -1.47 -19.18 17.42
CA SER A 636 -1.58 -19.31 18.89
C SER A 636 -0.38 -19.98 19.57
N SER A 637 0.42 -20.73 18.81
CA SER A 637 1.67 -21.35 19.27
C SER A 637 2.93 -20.55 18.92
N VAL A 638 2.79 -19.46 18.15
CA VAL A 638 3.93 -18.71 17.60
C VAL A 638 4.53 -17.80 18.67
N LEU A 639 5.84 -17.94 18.88
CA LEU A 639 6.63 -17.13 19.82
C LEU A 639 7.47 -16.07 19.10
N PHE A 640 7.86 -16.35 17.86
CA PHE A 640 8.79 -15.51 17.08
C PHE A 640 8.16 -15.07 15.75
N PHE A 641 7.87 -13.77 15.66
CA PHE A 641 7.24 -13.11 14.50
C PHE A 641 8.17 -12.08 13.82
N SER A 642 9.38 -11.87 14.35
CA SER A 642 10.26 -10.80 13.88
C SER A 642 10.53 -10.94 12.38
N PHE A 643 10.55 -9.82 11.67
CA PHE A 643 10.77 -9.75 10.22
C PHE A 643 9.75 -10.49 9.33
N MET A 644 8.66 -11.07 9.86
CA MET A 644 7.80 -12.01 9.11
C MET A 644 7.39 -11.52 7.71
N PHE A 645 7.10 -10.22 7.55
CA PHE A 645 6.75 -9.57 6.28
C PHE A 645 7.72 -8.46 5.89
N ALA A 646 8.90 -8.38 6.51
CA ALA A 646 9.86 -7.34 6.20
C ALA A 646 10.22 -7.31 4.71
N GLY A 647 10.51 -6.13 4.15
CA GLY A 647 10.91 -5.96 2.76
C GLY A 647 9.87 -6.37 1.71
N CYS A 648 8.63 -6.69 2.09
CA CYS A 648 7.52 -6.98 1.17
C CYS A 648 6.97 -5.70 0.50
N GLY A 649 7.84 -4.95 -0.16
CA GLY A 649 7.56 -3.59 -0.62
C GLY A 649 6.47 -3.43 -1.68
N SER A 650 6.00 -4.52 -2.31
CA SER A 650 4.90 -4.49 -3.28
C SER A 650 3.56 -4.97 -2.70
N LEU A 651 3.50 -5.42 -1.44
CA LEU A 651 2.24 -5.81 -0.81
C LEU A 651 1.35 -4.58 -0.65
N THR A 652 0.14 -4.66 -1.19
CA THR A 652 -0.85 -3.57 -1.12
C THR A 652 -1.95 -3.83 -0.08
N HIS A 653 -2.19 -5.10 0.25
CA HIS A 653 -3.11 -5.53 1.28
C HIS A 653 -2.54 -6.73 2.04
N LEU A 654 -2.76 -6.76 3.35
CA LEU A 654 -2.38 -7.85 4.22
C LEU A 654 -3.34 -7.90 5.42
N ASP A 655 -4.10 -8.99 5.57
CA ASP A 655 -4.98 -9.21 6.71
C ASP A 655 -4.26 -10.01 7.80
N VAL A 656 -3.89 -9.34 8.89
CA VAL A 656 -3.31 -9.94 10.11
C VAL A 656 -4.28 -9.89 11.30
N SER A 657 -5.54 -9.52 11.11
CA SER A 657 -6.51 -9.29 12.18
C SER A 657 -6.78 -10.52 13.06
N ARG A 658 -6.48 -11.72 12.56
CA ARG A 658 -6.64 -13.00 13.26
C ARG A 658 -5.39 -13.51 13.96
N PHE A 659 -4.28 -12.80 13.86
CA PHE A 659 -3.06 -13.23 14.51
C PHE A 659 -3.23 -13.13 16.03
N ASN A 660 -3.04 -14.26 16.70
CA ASN A 660 -2.86 -14.30 18.13
C ASN A 660 -1.38 -14.01 18.44
N THR A 661 -1.13 -12.88 19.09
CA THR A 661 0.22 -12.45 19.52
C THR A 661 0.41 -12.53 21.03
N SER A 662 -0.50 -13.15 21.79
CA SER A 662 -0.48 -13.17 23.27
C SER A 662 0.69 -13.96 23.88
N SER A 663 1.55 -14.55 23.06
CA SER A 663 2.80 -15.21 23.49
C SER A 663 4.04 -14.64 22.79
N ALA A 664 3.87 -13.59 21.99
CA ALA A 664 4.96 -12.91 21.31
C ALA A 664 5.78 -12.11 22.32
N GLN A 665 7.10 -12.31 22.31
CA GLN A 665 8.04 -11.47 23.07
C GLN A 665 8.78 -10.46 22.18
N ASN A 666 8.80 -10.70 20.87
CA ASN A 666 9.51 -9.88 19.90
C ASN A 666 8.68 -9.74 18.62
N LEU A 667 8.27 -8.51 18.31
CA LEU A 667 7.56 -8.11 17.08
C LEU A 667 8.43 -7.20 16.21
N SER A 668 9.73 -7.13 16.48
CA SER A 668 10.65 -6.23 15.78
C SER A 668 10.63 -6.49 14.27
N TYR A 669 10.59 -5.38 13.53
CA TYR A 669 10.65 -5.34 12.07
C TYR A 669 9.58 -6.15 11.33
N MET A 670 8.50 -6.59 11.99
CA MET A 670 7.51 -7.50 11.42
C MET A 670 6.96 -7.03 10.06
N PHE A 671 6.72 -5.72 9.90
CA PHE A 671 6.22 -5.10 8.68
C PHE A 671 7.23 -4.14 8.02
N ARG A 672 8.48 -4.12 8.48
CA ARG A 672 9.50 -3.16 8.02
C ARG A 672 9.58 -3.12 6.49
N GLY A 673 9.40 -1.96 5.87
CA GLY A 673 9.60 -1.78 4.43
C GLY A 673 8.47 -2.36 3.57
N CYS A 674 7.29 -2.63 4.15
CA CYS A 674 6.05 -2.85 3.41
C CYS A 674 5.54 -1.53 2.80
N ALA A 675 6.35 -0.96 1.90
CA ALA A 675 6.23 0.41 1.43
C ALA A 675 4.94 0.73 0.64
N SER A 676 4.22 -0.29 0.18
CA SER A 676 2.97 -0.16 -0.59
C SER A 676 1.71 -0.46 0.21
N LEU A 677 1.81 -0.85 1.49
CA LEU A 677 0.64 -1.02 2.35
C LEU A 677 0.05 0.35 2.68
N THR A 678 -1.23 0.56 2.36
CA THR A 678 -1.98 1.78 2.70
C THR A 678 -2.74 1.63 4.01
N HIS A 679 -3.20 0.42 4.31
CA HIS A 679 -3.91 0.09 5.56
C HIS A 679 -3.39 -1.21 6.16
N LEU A 680 -3.36 -1.28 7.49
CA LEU A 680 -3.00 -2.47 8.24
C LEU A 680 -3.74 -2.48 9.58
N ASP A 681 -4.58 -3.49 9.80
CA ASP A 681 -5.29 -3.67 11.08
C ASP A 681 -4.45 -4.50 12.05
N VAL A 682 -3.91 -3.84 13.07
CA VAL A 682 -3.17 -4.46 14.19
C VAL A 682 -3.93 -4.38 15.52
N SER A 683 -5.21 -3.97 15.49
CA SER A 683 -6.00 -3.72 16.71
C SER A 683 -6.19 -4.98 17.57
N GLY A 684 -6.17 -6.16 16.94
CA GLY A 684 -6.28 -7.47 17.59
C GLY A 684 -4.99 -7.98 18.27
N PHE A 685 -3.87 -7.27 18.16
CA PHE A 685 -2.61 -7.71 18.74
C PHE A 685 -2.63 -7.55 20.26
N ASP A 686 -2.40 -8.65 20.97
CA ASP A 686 -2.04 -8.64 22.39
C ASP A 686 -0.53 -8.48 22.50
N THR A 687 -0.07 -7.35 23.06
CA THR A 687 1.36 -7.01 23.13
C THR A 687 1.88 -6.95 24.56
N SER A 688 1.14 -7.43 25.56
CA SER A 688 1.50 -7.24 26.98
C SER A 688 2.84 -7.88 27.38
N ASP A 689 3.25 -8.93 26.66
CA ASP A 689 4.51 -9.65 26.89
C ASP A 689 5.64 -9.24 25.91
N VAL A 690 5.38 -8.31 24.99
CA VAL A 690 6.35 -7.88 23.98
C VAL A 690 7.35 -6.90 24.58
N VAL A 691 8.64 -7.22 24.47
CA VAL A 691 9.73 -6.36 24.97
C VAL A 691 10.43 -5.57 23.86
N ASP A 692 10.29 -5.99 22.60
CA ASP A 692 10.98 -5.43 21.44
C ASP A 692 10.02 -5.18 20.26
N PHE A 693 9.78 -3.90 20.00
CA PHE A 693 8.98 -3.36 18.89
C PHE A 693 9.85 -2.67 17.83
N SER A 694 11.18 -2.84 17.91
CA SER A 694 12.14 -2.11 17.08
C SER A 694 11.75 -2.15 15.61
N GLY A 695 11.56 -1.00 14.99
CA GLY A 695 11.28 -0.91 13.55
C GLY A 695 10.06 -1.67 13.04
N MET A 696 9.09 -2.01 13.89
CA MET A 696 7.94 -2.84 13.53
C MET A 696 7.24 -2.38 12.24
N PHE A 697 7.07 -1.07 12.06
CA PHE A 697 6.46 -0.45 10.87
C PHE A 697 7.46 0.39 10.05
N ALA A 698 8.76 0.30 10.34
CA ALA A 698 9.76 1.17 9.72
C ALA A 698 9.77 1.03 8.18
N GLY A 699 9.58 2.12 7.45
CA GLY A 699 9.58 2.17 5.99
C GLY A 699 8.24 1.77 5.35
N CYS A 700 7.17 1.66 6.13
CA CYS A 700 5.81 1.55 5.61
C CYS A 700 5.32 2.91 5.08
N SER A 701 5.97 3.41 4.03
CA SER A 701 5.85 4.79 3.57
C SER A 701 4.46 5.18 3.05
N ALA A 702 3.63 4.21 2.67
CA ALA A 702 2.27 4.44 2.17
C ALA A 702 1.18 4.32 3.27
N LEU A 703 1.50 3.86 4.48
CA LEU A 703 0.52 3.82 5.57
C LEU A 703 0.18 5.27 5.96
N ASP A 704 -1.08 5.63 5.84
CA ASP A 704 -1.58 6.97 6.18
C ASP A 704 -2.42 7.01 7.47
N ASP A 705 -2.96 5.86 7.88
CA ASP A 705 -3.62 5.59 9.15
C ASP A 705 -3.15 4.25 9.76
N LEU A 706 -2.95 4.24 11.07
CA LEU A 706 -2.56 3.04 11.81
C LEU A 706 -3.02 3.15 13.28
N ASP A 707 -4.00 2.32 13.66
CA ASP A 707 -4.48 2.23 15.03
C ASP A 707 -3.56 1.33 15.88
N VAL A 708 -2.77 1.96 16.75
CA VAL A 708 -1.91 1.28 17.74
C VAL A 708 -2.43 1.44 19.18
N SER A 709 -3.69 1.87 19.35
CA SER A 709 -4.24 2.17 20.68
C SER A 709 -4.37 0.94 21.59
N SER A 710 -4.37 -0.27 21.03
CA SER A 710 -4.39 -1.53 21.76
C SER A 710 -3.03 -1.98 22.30
N PHE A 711 -1.94 -1.35 21.88
CA PHE A 711 -0.60 -1.80 22.23
C PHE A 711 -0.30 -1.47 23.70
N ASP A 712 -0.06 -2.51 24.50
CA ASP A 712 0.55 -2.39 25.81
C ASP A 712 2.08 -2.32 25.64
N THR A 713 2.66 -1.15 25.85
CA THR A 713 4.11 -0.93 25.80
C THR A 713 4.75 -0.88 27.19
N SER A 714 4.02 -1.17 28.27
CA SER A 714 4.52 -0.97 29.64
C SER A 714 5.76 -1.79 29.99
N GLY A 715 5.95 -2.94 29.33
CA GLY A 715 7.15 -3.78 29.39
C GLY A 715 8.18 -3.53 28.28
N ALA A 716 7.93 -2.62 27.36
CA ALA A 716 8.77 -2.41 26.17
C ALA A 716 10.11 -1.77 26.54
N MET A 717 11.21 -2.41 26.15
CA MET A 717 12.57 -1.87 26.31
C MET A 717 13.08 -1.19 25.03
N TYR A 718 12.58 -1.64 23.87
CA TYR A 718 13.02 -1.20 22.55
C TYR A 718 11.83 -0.75 21.70
N LEU A 719 11.67 0.56 21.56
CA LEU A 719 10.69 1.24 20.69
C LEU A 719 11.38 2.01 19.55
N ASN A 720 12.70 1.87 19.44
CA ASN A 720 13.50 2.57 18.45
C ASN A 720 13.04 2.25 17.02
N SER A 721 13.06 3.26 16.17
CA SER A 721 12.63 3.17 14.77
C SER A 721 11.20 2.69 14.52
N MET A 722 10.33 2.53 15.53
CA MET A 722 9.04 1.83 15.36
C MET A 722 8.21 2.31 14.16
N PHE A 723 8.16 3.63 13.93
CA PHE A 723 7.48 4.27 12.80
C PHE A 723 8.44 4.94 11.81
N GLU A 724 9.74 4.65 11.87
CA GLU A 724 10.75 5.32 11.05
C GLU A 724 10.40 5.25 9.56
N GLY A 725 10.30 6.37 8.85
CA GLY A 725 10.04 6.44 7.41
C GLY A 725 8.59 6.13 7.03
N CYS A 726 7.65 6.14 7.97
CA CYS A 726 6.21 6.12 7.68
C CYS A 726 5.77 7.50 7.15
N ALA A 727 6.23 7.85 5.95
CA ALA A 727 6.16 9.21 5.41
C ALA A 727 4.72 9.72 5.18
N SER A 728 3.73 8.84 5.06
CA SER A 728 2.32 9.20 4.83
C SER A 728 1.49 9.28 6.12
N LEU A 729 1.98 8.76 7.26
CA LEU A 729 1.25 8.82 8.53
C LEU A 729 1.04 10.28 8.94
N ARG A 730 -0.22 10.66 9.16
CA ARG A 730 -0.60 12.03 9.56
C ARG A 730 -0.79 12.20 11.07
N LEU A 731 -1.18 11.11 11.73
CA LEU A 731 -1.44 11.03 13.16
C LEU A 731 -0.95 9.68 13.67
N VAL A 732 -0.42 9.66 14.90
CA VAL A 732 -0.19 8.44 15.67
C VAL A 732 -0.80 8.65 17.05
N ASP A 733 -1.80 7.86 17.42
CA ASP A 733 -2.36 7.89 18.77
C ASP A 733 -1.42 7.15 19.74
N ALA A 734 -0.43 7.89 20.25
CA ALA A 734 0.55 7.37 21.20
C ALA A 734 0.09 7.53 22.67
N LEU A 735 -1.17 7.89 22.95
CA LEU A 735 -1.64 8.08 24.34
C LEU A 735 -1.60 6.79 25.18
N GLY A 736 -1.72 5.64 24.52
CA GLY A 736 -1.62 4.33 25.17
C GLY A 736 -0.18 3.88 25.46
N PHE A 737 0.83 4.62 25.00
CA PHE A 737 2.23 4.18 25.12
C PHE A 737 2.77 4.52 26.51
N PHE A 738 2.98 3.48 27.33
CA PHE A 738 3.68 3.55 28.60
C PHE A 738 5.18 3.27 28.37
N THR A 739 6.05 4.27 28.51
CA THR A 739 7.47 4.17 28.13
C THR A 739 8.44 4.07 29.31
N SER A 740 7.96 3.86 30.54
CA SER A 740 8.80 3.89 31.76
C SER A 740 9.97 2.90 31.78
N CYS A 741 9.89 1.83 30.98
CA CYS A 741 10.95 0.81 30.83
C CYS A 741 11.77 0.97 29.54
N ALA A 742 11.43 1.92 28.67
CA ALA A 742 12.04 2.07 27.36
C ALA A 742 13.47 2.62 27.50
N LEU A 743 14.46 1.82 27.12
CA LEU A 743 15.86 2.24 27.05
C LEU A 743 16.19 2.93 25.73
N ARG A 744 15.48 2.56 24.66
CA ARG A 744 15.73 2.97 23.27
C ARG A 744 14.46 3.53 22.63
N LEU A 745 14.44 4.84 22.45
CA LEU A 745 13.40 5.59 21.72
C LEU A 745 13.98 6.28 20.47
N ASP A 746 15.24 6.03 20.16
CA ASP A 746 15.92 6.63 19.01
C ASP A 746 15.21 6.31 17.70
N ARG A 747 15.12 7.30 16.82
CA ARG A 747 14.46 7.21 15.50
C ARG A 747 12.98 6.82 15.50
N MET A 748 12.31 6.78 16.65
CA MET A 748 10.94 6.23 16.76
C MET A 748 9.96 6.80 15.73
N PHE A 749 10.03 8.11 15.45
CA PHE A 749 9.21 8.79 14.46
C PHE A 749 10.04 9.37 13.29
N ALA A 750 11.32 9.02 13.17
CA ALA A 750 12.21 9.63 12.18
C ALA A 750 11.67 9.47 10.75
N GLY A 751 11.56 10.53 9.97
CA GLY A 751 11.09 10.52 8.59
C GLY A 751 9.58 10.42 8.43
N CYS A 752 8.80 10.55 9.51
CA CYS A 752 7.34 10.70 9.43
C CYS A 752 6.98 12.11 8.94
N SER A 753 7.32 12.41 7.68
CA SER A 753 7.29 13.77 7.13
C SER A 753 5.89 14.40 7.04
N SER A 754 4.83 13.59 7.04
CA SER A 754 3.43 14.04 7.01
C SER A 754 2.77 14.12 8.40
N LEU A 755 3.50 13.74 9.46
CA LEU A 755 2.97 13.70 10.82
C LEU A 755 2.73 15.12 11.33
N GLN A 756 1.47 15.46 11.57
CA GLN A 756 1.04 16.80 11.97
C GLN A 756 0.67 16.88 13.45
N ASP A 757 0.14 15.80 14.02
CA ASP A 757 -0.29 15.72 15.41
C ASP A 757 0.39 14.55 16.10
N LEU A 758 1.12 14.84 17.17
CA LEU A 758 1.83 13.87 17.99
C LEU A 758 1.87 14.35 19.44
N ASP A 759 1.17 13.62 20.32
CA ASP A 759 1.17 13.85 21.76
C ASP A 759 2.16 12.91 22.45
N VAL A 760 3.29 13.45 22.91
CA VAL A 760 4.31 12.73 23.70
C VAL A 760 4.36 13.21 25.15
N THR A 761 3.38 14.00 25.61
CA THR A 761 3.42 14.60 26.95
C THR A 761 3.35 13.58 28.08
N HIS A 762 2.86 12.38 27.79
CA HIS A 762 2.75 11.26 28.72
C HIS A 762 3.95 10.29 28.69
N PHE A 763 4.92 10.50 27.81
CA PHE A 763 6.10 9.64 27.73
C PHE A 763 6.94 9.81 29.01
N ASP A 764 7.14 8.70 29.73
CA ASP A 764 8.13 8.60 30.79
C ASP A 764 9.47 8.22 30.17
N THR A 765 10.40 9.18 30.10
CA THR A 765 11.74 8.98 29.54
C THR A 765 12.81 8.77 30.62
N SER A 766 12.42 8.56 31.89
CA SER A 766 13.38 8.46 33.00
C SER A 766 14.36 7.29 32.89
N SER A 767 14.01 6.25 32.15
CA SER A 767 14.89 5.11 31.83
C SER A 767 15.61 5.24 30.48
N ALA A 768 15.28 6.24 29.66
CA ALA A 768 15.77 6.33 28.30
C ALA A 768 17.27 6.63 28.26
N GLU A 769 18.04 5.77 27.60
CA GLU A 769 19.48 5.96 27.38
C GLU A 769 19.77 6.64 26.03
N ASN A 770 18.87 6.49 25.04
CA ASN A 770 19.06 7.01 23.69
C ASN A 770 17.77 7.59 23.11
N LEU A 771 17.79 8.88 22.81
CA LEU A 771 16.71 9.63 22.14
C LEU A 771 17.11 10.11 20.73
N SER A 772 18.30 9.73 20.24
CA SER A 772 18.84 10.26 18.99
C SER A 772 17.87 10.12 17.82
N ALA A 773 17.73 11.19 17.04
CA ALA A 773 16.87 11.26 15.87
C ALA A 773 15.38 10.88 16.11
N MET A 774 14.87 10.89 17.35
CA MET A 774 13.49 10.45 17.64
C MET A 774 12.44 11.14 16.77
N PHE A 775 12.62 12.43 16.46
CA PHE A 775 11.74 13.22 15.59
C PHE A 775 12.42 13.69 14.30
N GLU A 776 13.56 13.11 13.92
CA GLU A 776 14.33 13.55 12.75
C GLU A 776 13.45 13.56 11.48
N GLY A 777 13.34 14.66 10.75
CA GLY A 777 12.61 14.73 9.49
C GLY A 777 11.09 14.72 9.63
N CYS A 778 10.54 14.91 10.83
CA CYS A 778 9.11 15.18 11.04
C CYS A 778 8.74 16.60 10.58
N SER A 779 8.87 16.85 9.28
CA SER A 779 8.80 18.20 8.68
C SER A 779 7.44 18.89 8.81
N ALA A 780 6.37 18.14 9.07
CA ALA A 780 5.02 18.67 9.24
C ALA A 780 4.65 19.00 10.70
N LEU A 781 5.46 18.62 11.69
CA LEU A 781 5.22 18.99 13.09
C LEU A 781 5.52 20.49 13.29
N ASP A 782 4.50 21.26 13.64
CA ASP A 782 4.63 22.69 13.95
C ASP A 782 4.74 22.98 15.45
N VAL A 783 4.16 22.11 16.28
CA VAL A 783 4.21 22.13 17.75
C VAL A 783 4.57 20.75 18.27
N LEU A 784 5.49 20.69 19.24
CA LEU A 784 5.85 19.47 19.95
C LEU A 784 6.16 19.80 21.41
N GLU A 785 5.47 19.13 22.34
CA GLU A 785 5.63 19.38 23.79
C GLU A 785 6.51 18.31 24.43
N VAL A 786 7.79 18.65 24.64
CA VAL A 786 8.82 17.76 25.22
C VAL A 786 9.30 18.19 26.60
N SER A 787 8.72 19.24 27.19
CA SER A 787 9.16 19.80 28.48
C SER A 787 9.05 18.83 29.66
N GLY A 788 8.29 17.75 29.51
CA GLY A 788 8.15 16.67 30.49
C GLY A 788 9.21 15.57 30.40
N PHE A 789 10.09 15.59 29.39
CA PHE A 789 11.11 14.55 29.23
C PHE A 789 12.16 14.64 30.34
N ASP A 790 12.32 13.56 31.10
CA ASP A 790 13.47 13.33 31.98
C ASP A 790 14.64 12.84 31.12
N THR A 791 15.69 13.66 31.01
CA THR A 791 16.90 13.32 30.24
C THR A 791 18.10 12.97 31.14
N SER A 792 17.89 12.75 32.43
CA SER A 792 18.97 12.52 33.41
C SER A 792 19.81 11.26 33.14
N HIS A 793 19.23 10.27 32.45
CA HIS A 793 19.89 9.03 32.02
C HIS A 793 20.24 8.99 30.53
N VAL A 794 19.86 10.01 29.76
CA VAL A 794 20.10 10.04 28.31
C VAL A 794 21.60 10.22 28.05
N LEU A 795 22.16 9.34 27.21
CA LEU A 795 23.56 9.35 26.81
C LEU A 795 23.76 9.90 25.39
N SER A 796 22.71 9.89 24.57
CA SER A 796 22.74 10.33 23.17
C SER A 796 21.40 10.95 22.76
N MET A 797 21.46 12.13 22.15
CA MET A 797 20.32 12.88 21.60
C MET A 797 20.69 13.58 20.28
N ASP A 798 21.67 13.04 19.56
CA ASP A 798 22.10 13.59 18.27
C ASP A 798 20.91 13.59 17.31
N HIS A 799 20.76 14.63 16.50
CA HIS A 799 19.68 14.77 15.52
C HIS A 799 18.25 14.76 16.09
N LEU A 800 18.03 14.88 17.42
CA LEU A 800 16.71 14.66 18.05
C LEU A 800 15.56 15.40 17.35
N PHE A 801 15.78 16.65 16.92
CA PHE A 801 14.80 17.47 16.20
C PHE A 801 15.22 17.80 14.76
N ALA A 802 16.29 17.18 14.25
CA ALA A 802 16.85 17.55 12.95
C ALA A 802 15.78 17.45 11.84
N GLY A 803 15.64 18.44 10.98
CA GLY A 803 14.68 18.43 9.87
C GLY A 803 13.22 18.62 10.29
N CYS A 804 12.91 18.94 11.55
CA CYS A 804 11.60 19.41 11.99
C CYS A 804 11.33 20.82 11.47
N SER A 805 11.20 20.97 10.14
CA SER A 805 11.27 22.27 9.46
C SER A 805 10.14 23.24 9.84
N SER A 806 8.97 22.74 10.21
CA SER A 806 7.80 23.56 10.57
C SER A 806 7.76 23.95 12.04
N LEU A 807 8.64 23.39 12.87
CA LEU A 807 8.62 23.52 14.31
C LEU A 807 9.09 24.93 14.70
N TYR A 808 8.16 25.76 15.16
CA TYR A 808 8.44 27.20 15.40
C TYR A 808 8.70 27.53 16.88
N PHE A 809 8.33 26.63 17.79
CA PHE A 809 8.52 26.76 19.23
C PHE A 809 8.86 25.41 19.84
N LEU A 810 9.87 25.38 20.70
CA LEU A 810 10.29 24.19 21.41
C LEU A 810 10.83 24.57 22.79
N ASP A 811 10.30 23.92 23.83
CA ASP A 811 10.80 24.06 25.20
C ASP A 811 11.67 22.87 25.59
N VAL A 812 12.98 23.10 25.65
CA VAL A 812 14.00 22.15 26.11
C VAL A 812 14.68 22.60 27.40
N SER A 813 14.13 23.61 28.08
CA SER A 813 14.78 24.24 29.24
C SER A 813 14.98 23.29 30.42
N GLY A 814 14.17 22.23 30.51
CA GLY A 814 14.27 21.17 31.52
C GLY A 814 15.26 20.05 31.21
N PHE A 815 15.92 20.05 30.06
CA PHE A 815 16.83 18.95 29.69
C PHE A 815 18.10 18.98 30.55
N GLU A 816 18.37 17.88 31.24
CA GLU A 816 19.63 17.60 31.91
C GLU A 816 20.65 17.05 30.91
N THR A 817 21.68 17.83 30.57
CA THR A 817 22.61 17.50 29.47
C THR A 817 24.06 17.25 29.88
N ALA A 818 24.37 17.26 31.18
CA ALA A 818 25.75 17.18 31.69
C ALA A 818 26.52 15.92 31.26
N GLN A 819 25.81 14.82 30.95
CA GLN A 819 26.39 13.55 30.50
C GLN A 819 26.56 13.45 28.99
N ILE A 820 25.94 14.36 28.23
CA ILE A 820 25.89 14.31 26.77
C ILE A 820 27.25 14.71 26.19
N LYS A 821 27.81 13.83 25.36
CA LYS A 821 29.09 14.06 24.68
C LYS A 821 28.94 14.67 23.30
N SER A 822 27.78 14.51 22.68
CA SER A 822 27.51 14.96 21.32
C SER A 822 26.12 15.60 21.27
N PHE A 823 26.08 16.81 20.71
CA PHE A 823 24.88 17.56 20.35
C PHE A 823 24.80 17.73 18.83
N ALA A 824 25.39 16.79 18.10
CA ALA A 824 25.54 16.89 16.66
C ALA A 824 24.16 17.02 16.03
N SER A 825 23.97 18.08 15.25
CA SER A 825 22.76 18.32 14.49
C SER A 825 21.46 18.40 15.31
N LEU A 826 21.53 18.70 16.62
CA LEU A 826 20.38 18.61 17.53
C LEU A 826 19.13 19.33 17.01
N PHE A 827 19.30 20.51 16.43
CA PHE A 827 18.25 21.34 15.83
C PHE A 827 18.50 21.60 14.34
N GLU A 828 19.34 20.80 13.67
CA GLU A 828 19.69 21.04 12.26
C GLU A 828 18.43 21.12 11.39
N GLY A 829 18.27 22.13 10.56
CA GLY A 829 17.16 22.23 9.62
C GLY A 829 15.80 22.58 10.24
N CYS A 830 15.72 22.90 11.53
CA CYS A 830 14.54 23.50 12.18
C CYS A 830 14.30 24.92 11.66
N SER A 831 13.84 25.03 10.42
CA SER A 831 13.88 26.25 9.61
C SER A 831 12.99 27.37 10.16
N GLU A 832 11.86 27.02 10.79
CA GLU A 832 10.93 27.98 11.41
C GLU A 832 11.25 28.28 12.90
N LEU A 833 12.22 27.58 13.51
CA LEU A 833 12.56 27.76 14.92
C LEU A 833 13.29 29.10 15.13
N GLY A 834 12.57 30.09 15.67
CA GLY A 834 13.09 31.45 15.85
C GLY A 834 13.89 31.65 17.14
N TYR A 835 13.61 30.86 18.18
CA TYR A 835 14.20 30.96 19.51
C TYR A 835 14.12 29.60 20.22
N VAL A 836 15.16 29.29 21.00
CA VAL A 836 15.21 28.14 21.90
C VAL A 836 15.92 28.56 23.20
N ASP A 837 15.35 28.22 24.35
CA ASP A 837 15.99 28.47 25.65
C ASP A 837 16.97 27.34 25.99
N LEU A 838 18.26 27.68 26.01
CA LEU A 838 19.37 26.76 26.29
C LEU A 838 20.04 27.05 27.62
N SER A 839 19.43 27.88 28.47
CA SER A 839 20.03 28.29 29.75
C SER A 839 20.26 27.13 30.72
N GLY A 840 19.50 26.04 30.59
CA GLY A 840 19.66 24.80 31.36
C GLY A 840 20.73 23.84 30.85
N PHE A 841 21.27 24.05 29.64
CA PHE A 841 22.24 23.12 29.04
C PHE A 841 23.61 23.22 29.73
N ASP A 842 24.08 22.09 30.27
CA ASP A 842 25.46 21.88 30.69
C ASP A 842 26.22 21.14 29.58
N THR A 843 27.16 21.84 28.94
CA THR A 843 27.99 21.28 27.85
C THR A 843 29.41 20.93 28.30
N SER A 844 29.70 20.85 29.61
CA SER A 844 31.05 20.57 30.13
C SER A 844 31.61 19.20 29.73
N SER A 845 30.75 18.28 29.28
CA SER A 845 31.13 16.98 28.72
C SER A 845 31.12 16.94 27.18
N ALA A 846 30.66 18.00 26.51
CA ALA A 846 30.46 18.02 25.06
C ALA A 846 31.80 17.99 24.31
N GLU A 847 31.97 16.98 23.44
CA GLU A 847 33.09 16.86 22.51
C GLU A 847 32.68 17.24 21.08
N ASP A 848 31.40 17.08 20.71
CA ASP A 848 30.86 17.39 19.38
C ASP A 848 29.60 18.28 19.46
N LEU A 849 29.64 19.45 18.84
CA LEU A 849 28.52 20.36 18.65
C LEU A 849 28.34 20.71 17.15
N SER A 850 28.86 19.86 16.27
CA SER A 850 28.79 20.10 14.82
C SER A 850 27.35 20.17 14.34
N ARG A 851 27.10 21.12 13.45
CA ARG A 851 25.77 21.35 12.85
C ARG A 851 24.62 21.58 13.84
N MET A 852 24.88 21.81 15.13
CA MET A 852 23.85 21.85 16.19
C MET A 852 22.65 22.74 15.84
N PHE A 853 22.88 23.87 15.17
CA PHE A 853 21.86 24.81 14.70
C PHE A 853 21.89 25.00 13.17
N ALA A 854 22.62 24.16 12.43
CA ALA A 854 22.76 24.35 10.98
C ALA A 854 21.38 24.46 10.31
N ASP A 855 21.23 25.36 9.34
CA ASP A 855 19.98 25.61 8.62
C ASP A 855 18.76 25.99 9.50
N CYS A 856 18.96 26.51 10.72
CA CYS A 856 17.93 27.19 11.50
C CYS A 856 17.64 28.59 10.94
N ARG A 857 16.99 28.66 9.78
CA ARG A 857 16.89 29.87 8.95
C ARG A 857 16.16 31.05 9.60
N SER A 858 15.19 30.79 10.49
CA SER A 858 14.42 31.82 11.19
C SER A 858 15.04 32.28 12.52
N MET A 859 16.09 31.61 12.99
CA MET A 859 16.74 31.94 14.24
C MET A 859 17.44 33.30 14.15
N LYS A 860 17.05 34.23 15.01
CA LYS A 860 17.65 35.57 15.08
C LYS A 860 18.62 35.75 16.24
N TYR A 861 18.35 35.07 17.33
CA TYR A 861 19.08 35.18 18.58
C TYR A 861 19.27 33.79 19.17
N VAL A 862 20.48 33.52 19.64
CA VAL A 862 20.79 32.32 20.43
C VAL A 862 21.68 32.70 21.61
N ASN A 863 21.38 32.14 22.77
CA ASN A 863 22.17 32.34 23.99
C ASN A 863 22.96 31.08 24.32
N VAL A 864 24.27 31.13 24.14
CA VAL A 864 25.23 30.07 24.45
C VAL A 864 26.13 30.45 25.63
N SER A 865 25.76 31.47 26.43
CA SER A 865 26.59 31.90 27.57
C SER A 865 26.73 30.87 28.68
N SER A 866 25.83 29.88 28.74
CA SER A 866 25.93 28.71 29.63
C SER A 866 26.88 27.62 29.10
N PHE A 867 27.29 27.68 27.83
CA PHE A 867 28.06 26.60 27.22
C PHE A 867 29.52 26.64 27.68
N ASP A 868 30.02 25.49 28.11
CA ASP A 868 31.44 25.20 28.28
C ASP A 868 31.99 24.55 27.00
N PHE A 869 32.90 25.25 26.32
CA PHE A 869 33.58 24.77 25.10
C PHE A 869 34.95 24.13 25.37
N SER A 870 35.33 23.91 26.63
CA SER A 870 36.68 23.44 26.99
C SER A 870 37.02 22.04 26.49
N ARG A 871 36.00 21.20 26.25
CA ARG A 871 36.13 19.86 25.70
C ARG A 871 35.73 19.72 24.23
N ALA A 872 35.15 20.76 23.63
CA ALA A 872 34.68 20.74 22.26
C ALA A 872 35.84 20.48 21.29
N ARG A 873 35.74 19.41 20.50
CA ARG A 873 36.68 19.05 19.42
C ARG A 873 36.09 19.30 18.05
N ASN A 874 34.77 19.28 17.92
CA ASN A 874 34.07 19.44 16.65
C ASN A 874 32.97 20.52 16.78
N LEU A 875 33.18 21.67 16.15
CA LEU A 875 32.25 22.79 16.03
C LEU A 875 31.90 23.05 14.55
N ARG A 876 32.21 22.09 13.69
CA ARG A 876 32.08 22.21 12.25
C ARG A 876 30.64 22.55 11.89
N HIS A 877 30.45 23.61 11.11
CA HIS A 877 29.12 24.05 10.64
C HIS A 877 28.07 24.30 11.73
N MET A 878 28.46 24.56 13.00
CA MET A 878 27.52 24.70 14.12
C MET A 878 26.33 25.64 13.83
N PHE A 879 26.55 26.76 13.13
CA PHE A 879 25.53 27.74 12.72
C PHE A 879 25.45 27.90 11.19
N ALA A 880 25.98 26.95 10.40
CA ALA A 880 26.00 27.08 8.96
C ALA A 880 24.57 27.18 8.41
N GLY A 881 24.28 28.15 7.54
CA GLY A 881 22.95 28.33 6.96
C GLY A 881 21.94 29.10 7.82
N CYS A 882 22.32 29.61 8.99
CA CYS A 882 21.45 30.47 9.82
C CYS A 882 21.40 31.91 9.27
N TRP A 883 20.71 32.12 8.15
CA TRP A 883 20.76 33.39 7.41
C TRP A 883 20.22 34.60 8.19
N SER A 884 19.26 34.37 9.10
CA SER A 884 18.63 35.42 9.90
C SER A 884 19.31 35.66 11.25
N LEU A 885 20.39 34.94 11.57
CA LEU A 885 21.06 35.04 12.87
C LEU A 885 21.73 36.41 13.00
N GLU A 886 21.21 37.25 13.89
CA GLU A 886 21.66 38.62 14.14
C GLU A 886 22.62 38.67 15.34
N THR A 887 22.38 37.86 16.38
CA THR A 887 23.12 37.93 17.64
C THR A 887 23.34 36.55 18.28
N ILE A 888 24.57 36.33 18.76
CA ILE A 888 24.93 35.20 19.62
C ILE A 888 25.37 35.77 20.97
N ALA A 889 24.69 35.40 22.06
CA ALA A 889 25.10 35.79 23.41
C ALA A 889 26.03 34.73 24.04
N GLY A 890 27.20 35.14 24.52
CA GLY A 890 28.25 34.26 25.05
C GLY A 890 29.49 34.23 24.17
N SER A 891 30.63 33.79 24.70
CA SER A 891 31.87 33.61 23.92
C SER A 891 31.99 32.16 23.45
N ILE A 892 32.27 31.97 22.16
CA ILE A 892 32.56 30.66 21.56
C ILE A 892 34.08 30.55 21.41
N GLU A 893 34.76 30.17 22.50
CA GLU A 893 36.20 29.98 22.55
C GLU A 893 36.52 28.51 22.91
N PRO A 894 36.72 27.62 21.91
CA PRO A 894 37.22 26.27 22.21
C PRO A 894 38.60 26.36 22.87
N ALA A 895 38.77 25.71 24.02
CA ALA A 895 40.01 25.78 24.78
C ALA A 895 41.19 25.02 24.14
N ARG A 896 40.94 24.31 23.03
CA ARG A 896 41.94 23.46 22.37
C ARG A 896 42.24 23.96 20.97
N ASP A 897 43.52 24.06 20.65
CA ASP A 897 44.02 24.47 19.32
C ASP A 897 43.65 23.46 18.21
N ASP A 898 43.23 22.23 18.56
CA ASP A 898 42.85 21.16 17.63
C ASP A 898 41.34 21.08 17.33
N ALA A 899 40.52 22.02 17.82
CA ALA A 899 39.09 22.04 17.54
C ALA A 899 38.77 22.37 16.07
N ASP A 900 37.98 21.51 15.40
CA ASP A 900 37.52 21.77 14.04
C ASP A 900 36.36 22.78 14.04
N THR A 901 36.65 24.01 13.64
CA THR A 901 35.69 25.11 13.49
C THR A 901 35.33 25.38 12.02
N THR A 902 35.65 24.43 11.12
CA THR A 902 35.45 24.61 9.68
C THR A 902 34.00 24.96 9.36
N GLY A 903 33.83 26.10 8.68
CA GLY A 903 32.52 26.56 8.21
C GLY A 903 31.48 26.82 9.30
N MET A 904 31.92 27.05 10.55
CA MET A 904 31.05 27.25 11.72
C MET A 904 29.93 28.29 11.50
N PHE A 905 30.22 29.35 10.75
CA PHE A 905 29.29 30.44 10.45
C PHE A 905 29.01 30.60 8.95
N ASP A 906 29.25 29.57 8.13
CA ASP A 906 29.05 29.65 6.69
C ASP A 906 27.60 30.04 6.37
N GLY A 907 27.39 31.15 5.66
CA GLY A 907 26.06 31.63 5.31
C GLY A 907 25.34 32.46 6.39
N CYS A 908 25.94 32.73 7.56
CA CYS A 908 25.38 33.67 8.55
C CYS A 908 25.51 35.13 8.08
N THR A 909 24.65 35.58 7.17
CA THR A 909 24.79 36.90 6.52
C THR A 909 24.40 38.10 7.38
N MET A 910 23.60 37.89 8.43
CA MET A 910 23.07 38.96 9.30
C MET A 910 23.84 39.10 10.62
N LEU A 911 24.82 38.23 10.88
CA LEU A 911 25.52 38.19 12.16
C LEU A 911 26.47 39.38 12.28
N GLU A 912 26.26 40.22 13.28
CA GLU A 912 27.16 41.31 13.61
C GLU A 912 28.38 40.76 14.36
N TRP A 913 29.58 40.96 13.82
CA TRP A 913 30.83 40.51 14.44
C TRP A 913 31.29 41.58 15.45
N GLU A 914 31.07 41.36 16.74
CA GLU A 914 31.65 42.15 17.84
C GLU A 914 32.84 41.47 18.49
#